data_AF-A0A1F5BBH1-F1
#
_entry.id   AF-A0A1F5BBH1-F1
#
_cell.length_a   1.000
_cell.length_b   1.000
_cell.length_c   1.000
_cell.angle_alpha   90.00
_cell.angle_beta   90.00
_cell.angle_gamma   90.00
#
_symmetry.space_group_name_H-M   'P 1'
#
loop_
_entity.id
_entity.type
_entity.pdbx_description
1 polymer ?
#
loop_
_entity_poly.entity_id
_entity_poly.type
_entity_poly.pdbx_seq_one_letter_code
_entity_poly.pdbx_strand_id
1 'polypeptide(L)'
;MTVPENLTARFSLHTKAKIEEIKAEFPGRTKIKTLASPVAGHRVYEVVFEKLGENMLTIVHDGGRRTFLEFFVTEPMETLIKKRARFIVEKQQVKDPATWWNGVYGPYDMAAKVTRTVEDPDIFLDRMVYALTCDDPGLAKAPFIASKNVTFPDKEEIESLEYYLEHFVWGGLQRRGDERPYPYGVYGTPHWYVNRDPARRKAYAESLASNEKALSDLDKEHVWRSYDYPHVVMLYFHMYQIAKMYPGMSTYLDAAGYLNRAWETARAFFTYPYEIYPEYYETTKWGLYNELVILDLIEALEREGSPAQAAWLRAEWEKKVKYFVYDDLYPFRSEYAFDRTAFESTYAFAKYGATRDMKPDRNLWFDLKLKKWYSHPLVRREDSRAFMDRQLASGLVVRGWLNPAYYTLGCDPGVSYMAAMGGWGVLDFALNFAPRPFDWLQLGYASYLSSWCLMNTGRPETNFGYWYPGPENDGASGWQFQSAKAGGAWMGSSYPGGVTVPRGPWRYDGEIDLGYGGALRTAATVVTRDPVFGWFAYGGAMVERGGELEINPRDGLRRRFHVVIPDAALPFPEDIRRLKLELGRDGFAAEGRIVMDKSLDKIAFTVENRTVDVHHTTLRLSLPAHTAYELIQDGRPVPMVMTGDWDYPWRAELEVGAKGAKIELVRTDRRVIEKKNNH
;
A
#
# COMPACT_ATOMS: atom_id res chain seq x y z
N MET A 1 -8.51 15.38 0.37
CA MET A 1 -9.89 15.64 0.84
C MET A 1 -10.27 14.73 2.00
N THR A 2 -9.81 13.47 2.05
CA THR A 2 -9.64 12.79 3.34
C THR A 2 -8.46 13.43 4.09
N VAL A 3 -8.64 13.81 5.35
CA VAL A 3 -7.67 14.57 6.15
C VAL A 3 -7.64 14.05 7.60
N PRO A 4 -6.51 13.57 8.11
CA PRO A 4 -6.37 13.28 9.54
C PRO A 4 -6.52 14.55 10.40
N GLU A 5 -7.25 14.48 11.51
CA GLU A 5 -7.52 15.64 12.39
C GLU A 5 -6.25 16.27 12.98
N ASN A 6 -5.14 15.52 13.04
CA ASN A 6 -3.82 16.01 13.45
C ASN A 6 -3.01 16.60 12.28
N LEU A 7 -3.61 16.88 11.13
CA LEU A 7 -2.96 17.53 10.00
C LEU A 7 -3.77 18.74 9.52
N THR A 8 -3.08 19.68 8.89
CA THR A 8 -3.70 20.79 8.16
C THR A 8 -3.92 20.38 6.71
N ALA A 9 -4.99 20.86 6.08
CA ALA A 9 -5.13 20.82 4.62
C ALA A 9 -4.94 22.22 4.03
N ARG A 10 -4.36 22.29 2.83
CA ARG A 10 -4.31 23.52 2.04
C ARG A 10 -5.11 23.34 0.75
N PHE A 11 -5.79 24.39 0.33
CA PHE A 11 -6.47 24.43 -0.95
C PHE A 11 -6.25 25.77 -1.62
N SER A 12 -6.28 25.76 -2.96
CA SER A 12 -6.10 26.95 -3.78
C SER A 12 -7.33 27.15 -4.65
N LEU A 13 -7.85 28.38 -4.66
CA LEU A 13 -8.86 28.82 -5.62
C LEU A 13 -8.16 29.54 -6.76
N HIS A 14 -7.98 28.84 -7.89
CA HIS A 14 -7.53 29.46 -9.13
C HIS A 14 -8.77 29.94 -9.90
N THR A 15 -9.09 31.22 -9.77
CA THR A 15 -10.35 31.75 -10.29
C THR A 15 -10.32 33.25 -10.55
N LYS A 16 -11.15 33.69 -11.50
CA LYS A 16 -11.48 35.10 -11.73
C LYS A 16 -12.69 35.56 -10.89
N ALA A 17 -13.39 34.62 -10.24
CA ALA A 17 -14.54 34.90 -9.40
C ALA A 17 -14.17 35.82 -8.22
N LYS A 18 -15.07 36.73 -7.88
CA LYS A 18 -14.97 37.49 -6.63
C LYS A 18 -15.44 36.60 -5.49
N ILE A 19 -14.48 36.06 -4.73
CA ILE A 19 -14.78 35.34 -3.49
C ILE A 19 -15.28 36.33 -2.45
N GLU A 20 -16.49 36.09 -1.96
CA GLU A 20 -17.18 36.89 -0.94
C GLU A 20 -16.91 36.32 0.45
N GLU A 21 -17.01 35.00 0.60
CA GLU A 21 -16.87 34.31 1.88
C GLU A 21 -16.53 32.82 1.69
N ILE A 22 -15.89 32.22 2.68
CA ILE A 22 -15.75 30.76 2.80
C ILE A 22 -16.36 30.33 4.13
N LYS A 23 -17.46 29.59 4.07
CA LYS A 23 -18.21 29.11 5.25
C LYS A 23 -17.84 27.68 5.56
N ALA A 24 -17.43 27.41 6.79
CA ALA A 24 -17.36 26.04 7.30
C ALA A 24 -18.74 25.57 7.75
N GLU A 25 -19.05 24.30 7.52
CA GLU A 25 -20.25 23.66 8.07
C GLU A 25 -20.26 23.65 9.61
N PHE A 26 -19.07 23.55 10.23
CA PHE A 26 -18.88 23.57 11.69
C PHE A 26 -17.92 24.69 12.12
N PRO A 27 -18.32 25.98 12.10
CA PRO A 27 -17.41 27.11 12.36
C PRO A 27 -16.66 27.06 13.69
N GLY A 28 -17.28 26.51 14.74
CA GLY A 28 -16.63 26.35 16.05
C GLY A 28 -15.59 25.24 16.12
N ARG A 29 -15.50 24.39 15.10
CA ARG A 29 -14.59 23.21 15.00
C ARG A 29 -13.82 23.18 13.67
N THR A 30 -13.80 24.29 12.95
CA THR A 30 -13.08 24.44 11.69
C THR A 30 -12.44 25.82 11.64
N LYS A 31 -11.11 25.85 11.53
CA LYS A 31 -10.34 27.09 11.44
C LYS A 31 -9.85 27.24 10.00
N ILE A 32 -10.15 28.39 9.38
CA ILE A 32 -9.73 28.72 8.02
C ILE A 32 -8.83 29.95 8.08
N LYS A 33 -7.68 29.88 7.42
CA LYS A 33 -6.70 30.96 7.35
C LYS A 33 -6.32 31.23 5.90
N THR A 34 -6.34 32.50 5.49
CA THR A 34 -5.76 32.93 4.21
C THR A 34 -4.23 32.92 4.31
N LEU A 35 -3.57 32.36 3.30
CA LEU A 35 -2.11 32.34 3.18
C LEU A 35 -1.64 33.29 2.07
N ALA A 36 -0.32 33.50 2.01
CA ALA A 36 0.29 34.17 0.86
C ALA A 36 -0.02 33.39 -0.42
N SER A 37 -0.27 34.12 -1.52
CA SER A 37 -0.58 33.54 -2.83
C SER A 37 0.58 33.83 -3.77
N PRO A 38 1.59 32.94 -3.84
CA PRO A 38 2.82 33.18 -4.60
C PRO A 38 2.61 33.18 -6.12
N VAL A 39 1.50 32.60 -6.59
CA VAL A 39 1.13 32.50 -8.01
C VAL A 39 -0.03 33.44 -8.32
N ALA A 40 0.10 34.23 -9.39
CA ALA A 40 -0.94 35.14 -9.83
C ALA A 40 -2.24 34.39 -10.18
N GLY A 41 -3.39 34.94 -9.79
CA GLY A 41 -4.70 34.33 -10.03
C GLY A 41 -5.10 33.23 -9.04
N HIS A 42 -4.21 32.85 -8.13
CA HIS A 42 -4.49 31.90 -7.05
C HIS A 42 -4.83 32.64 -5.75
N ARG A 43 -5.73 32.04 -4.95
CA ARG A 43 -5.96 32.40 -3.55
C ARG A 43 -5.77 31.15 -2.70
N VAL A 44 -4.79 31.19 -1.80
CA VAL A 44 -4.41 30.01 -1.00
C VAL A 44 -4.98 30.11 0.41
N TYR A 45 -5.52 29.00 0.88
CA TYR A 45 -6.10 28.87 2.21
C TYR A 45 -5.55 27.63 2.90
N GLU A 46 -5.46 27.70 4.22
CA GLU A 46 -5.19 26.58 5.11
C GLU A 46 -6.43 26.34 5.98
N VAL A 47 -6.76 25.07 6.18
CA VAL A 47 -7.89 24.64 7.00
C VAL A 47 -7.45 23.57 7.98
N VAL A 48 -7.97 23.69 9.21
CA VAL A 48 -7.86 22.69 10.27
C VAL A 48 -9.27 22.26 10.64
N PHE A 49 -9.50 20.95 10.70
CA PHE A 49 -10.78 20.37 11.10
C PHE A 49 -10.61 19.61 12.42
N GLU A 50 -11.54 19.79 13.35
CA GLU A 50 -11.54 19.11 14.66
C GLU A 50 -12.69 18.07 14.78
N LYS A 51 -13.67 18.11 13.88
CA LYS A 51 -14.80 17.18 13.89
C LYS A 51 -14.52 15.98 12.98
N LEU A 52 -14.51 14.78 13.54
CA LEU A 52 -14.47 13.52 12.76
C LEU A 52 -15.71 13.36 11.84
N GLY A 53 -15.49 12.68 10.72
CA GLY A 53 -16.51 12.38 9.70
C GLY A 53 -16.58 13.40 8.56
N GLU A 54 -17.72 13.45 7.87
CA GLU A 54 -17.93 14.42 6.79
C GLU A 54 -17.87 15.87 7.32
N ASN A 55 -17.18 16.73 6.56
CA ASN A 55 -17.08 18.17 6.78
C ASN A 55 -17.15 18.89 5.43
N MET A 56 -17.91 19.99 5.35
CA MET A 56 -18.03 20.78 4.12
C MET A 56 -17.55 22.23 4.27
N LEU A 57 -16.90 22.75 3.22
CA LEU A 57 -16.67 24.19 3.04
C LEU A 57 -17.54 24.71 1.88
N THR A 58 -18.22 25.83 2.09
CA THR A 58 -19.00 26.53 1.06
C THR A 58 -18.30 27.81 0.66
N ILE A 59 -17.84 27.88 -0.59
CA ILE A 59 -17.26 29.08 -1.19
C ILE A 59 -18.42 29.90 -1.77
N VAL A 60 -18.64 31.09 -1.24
CA VAL A 60 -19.63 32.05 -1.74
C VAL A 60 -18.94 33.04 -2.67
N HIS A 61 -19.43 33.19 -3.91
CA HIS A 61 -18.82 34.05 -4.91
C HIS A 61 -19.82 34.62 -5.91
N ASP A 62 -19.43 35.73 -6.57
CA ASP A 62 -20.15 36.36 -7.69
C ASP A 62 -21.67 36.54 -7.46
N GLY A 63 -22.05 37.24 -6.40
CA GLY A 63 -23.44 37.54 -6.07
C GLY A 63 -24.17 36.36 -5.42
N GLY A 64 -23.48 35.58 -4.57
CA GLY A 64 -24.09 34.51 -3.78
C GLY A 64 -24.09 33.11 -4.40
N ARG A 65 -23.41 32.88 -5.53
CA ARG A 65 -23.19 31.52 -6.07
C ARG A 65 -22.35 30.70 -5.09
N ARG A 66 -22.55 29.38 -5.10
CA ARG A 66 -21.94 28.46 -4.14
C ARG A 66 -21.15 27.36 -4.86
N THR A 67 -19.93 27.15 -4.41
CA THR A 67 -19.10 25.98 -4.75
C THR A 67 -18.78 25.23 -3.46
N PHE A 68 -18.87 23.90 -3.47
CA PHE A 68 -18.66 23.06 -2.29
C PHE A 68 -17.33 22.32 -2.38
N LEU A 69 -16.63 22.25 -1.24
CA LEU A 69 -15.48 21.37 -1.04
C LEU A 69 -15.86 20.38 0.07
N GLU A 70 -15.79 19.09 -0.22
CA GLU A 70 -16.23 18.04 0.69
C GLU A 70 -15.04 17.25 1.23
N PHE A 71 -14.90 17.24 2.55
CA PHE A 71 -13.81 16.61 3.27
C PHE A 71 -14.34 15.46 4.14
N PHE A 72 -13.47 14.51 4.42
CA PHE A 72 -13.70 13.51 5.46
C PHE A 72 -12.54 13.57 6.45
N VAL A 73 -12.86 13.74 7.72
CA VAL A 73 -11.86 13.88 8.78
C VAL A 73 -11.73 12.58 9.54
N THR A 74 -10.52 12.03 9.57
CA THR A 74 -10.20 10.77 10.25
C THR A 74 -9.47 11.05 11.55
N GLU A 75 -9.40 10.03 12.42
CA GLU A 75 -8.36 10.01 13.46
C GLU A 75 -6.95 10.00 12.83
N PRO A 76 -5.89 10.25 13.63
CA PRO A 76 -4.51 10.16 13.15
C PRO A 76 -4.20 8.83 12.45
N MET A 77 -3.41 8.89 11.38
CA MET A 77 -3.05 7.72 10.56
C MET A 77 -2.50 6.54 11.38
N GLU A 78 -1.62 6.81 12.34
CA GLU A 78 -1.05 5.76 13.20
C GLU A 78 -2.13 5.09 14.06
N THR A 79 -3.11 5.86 14.56
CA THR A 79 -4.27 5.34 15.29
C THR A 79 -5.11 4.43 14.40
N LEU A 80 -5.41 4.86 13.17
CA LEU A 80 -6.20 4.05 12.22
C LEU A 80 -5.52 2.70 11.94
N ILE A 81 -4.22 2.72 11.63
CA ILE A 81 -3.45 1.51 11.32
C ILE A 81 -3.48 0.53 12.52
N LYS A 82 -3.20 1.03 13.73
CA LYS A 82 -3.19 0.22 14.95
C LYS A 82 -4.58 -0.32 15.30
N LYS A 83 -5.63 0.51 15.20
CA LYS A 83 -7.01 0.08 15.45
C LYS A 83 -7.48 -0.97 14.47
N ARG A 84 -7.17 -0.83 13.18
CA ARG A 84 -7.58 -1.82 12.17
C ARG A 84 -6.97 -3.19 12.45
N ALA A 85 -5.66 -3.25 12.72
CA ALA A 85 -4.98 -4.51 13.04
C ALA A 85 -5.56 -5.18 14.29
N ARG A 86 -5.68 -4.43 15.38
CA ARG A 86 -6.31 -4.89 16.61
C ARG A 86 -7.75 -5.38 16.37
N PHE A 87 -8.54 -4.64 15.60
CA PHE A 87 -9.92 -5.00 15.31
C PHE A 87 -10.05 -6.34 14.57
N ILE A 88 -9.20 -6.58 13.57
CA ILE A 88 -9.19 -7.86 12.85
C ILE A 88 -8.89 -9.01 13.83
N VAL A 89 -7.92 -8.83 14.72
CA VAL A 89 -7.53 -9.86 15.69
C VAL A 89 -8.62 -10.10 16.74
N GLU A 90 -9.17 -9.04 17.34
CA GLU A 90 -10.11 -9.13 18.46
C GLU A 90 -11.54 -9.46 18.04
N LYS A 91 -11.97 -8.98 16.87
CA LYS A 91 -13.37 -9.10 16.42
C LYS A 91 -13.54 -10.09 15.29
N GLN A 92 -12.56 -10.20 14.39
CA GLN A 92 -12.74 -10.94 13.15
C GLN A 92 -12.12 -12.35 13.18
N GLN A 93 -11.17 -12.64 14.07
CA GLN A 93 -10.60 -13.99 14.15
C GLN A 93 -11.58 -14.99 14.77
N VAL A 94 -11.90 -16.05 14.03
CA VAL A 94 -12.74 -17.16 14.49
C VAL A 94 -11.83 -18.28 15.02
N LYS A 95 -11.90 -18.58 16.31
CA LYS A 95 -11.16 -19.69 16.94
C LYS A 95 -12.14 -20.76 17.40
N ASP A 96 -12.43 -21.70 16.50
CA ASP A 96 -13.31 -22.84 16.77
C ASP A 96 -12.73 -24.14 16.18
N PRO A 97 -12.05 -24.97 17.01
CA PRO A 97 -11.46 -26.24 16.59
C PRO A 97 -12.45 -27.28 16.05
N ALA A 98 -13.76 -27.12 16.28
CA ALA A 98 -14.78 -28.03 15.75
C ALA A 98 -15.07 -27.78 14.27
N THR A 99 -14.70 -26.61 13.75
CA THR A 99 -14.96 -26.21 12.37
C THR A 99 -13.74 -26.39 11.49
N TRP A 100 -13.96 -26.63 10.19
CA TRP A 100 -12.85 -26.69 9.24
C TRP A 100 -12.26 -25.30 8.94
N TRP A 101 -12.92 -24.21 9.33
CA TRP A 101 -12.42 -22.84 9.18
C TRP A 101 -11.80 -22.28 10.47
N ASN A 102 -11.31 -23.14 11.37
CA ASN A 102 -10.62 -22.70 12.58
C ASN A 102 -9.43 -21.78 12.26
N GLY A 103 -9.43 -20.57 12.83
CA GLY A 103 -8.34 -19.60 12.73
C GLY A 103 -8.55 -18.49 11.70
N VAL A 104 -9.55 -18.59 10.81
CA VAL A 104 -9.83 -17.58 9.78
C VAL A 104 -10.18 -16.22 10.37
N TYR A 105 -9.96 -15.17 9.57
CA TYR A 105 -10.47 -13.83 9.85
C TYR A 105 -11.74 -13.58 9.03
N GLY A 106 -12.90 -13.57 9.68
CA GLY A 106 -14.21 -13.43 9.04
C GLY A 106 -14.64 -12.00 8.73
N PRO A 107 -15.55 -11.80 7.77
CA PRO A 107 -16.10 -10.48 7.47
C PRO A 107 -16.97 -10.00 8.63
N TYR A 108 -16.88 -8.70 8.94
CA TYR A 108 -17.60 -8.10 10.05
C TYR A 108 -18.78 -7.27 9.56
N ASP A 109 -19.99 -7.55 10.06
CA ASP A 109 -21.18 -6.75 9.77
C ASP A 109 -21.27 -5.58 10.76
N MET A 110 -20.94 -4.37 10.30
CA MET A 110 -21.00 -3.16 11.14
C MET A 110 -22.42 -2.80 11.60
N ALA A 111 -23.46 -3.21 10.88
CA ALA A 111 -24.84 -2.93 11.25
C ALA A 111 -25.34 -3.89 12.34
N ALA A 112 -25.02 -5.17 12.19
CA ALA A 112 -25.40 -6.20 13.17
C ALA A 112 -24.40 -6.37 14.32
N LYS A 113 -23.20 -5.77 14.20
CA LYS A 113 -22.10 -5.85 15.17
C LYS A 113 -21.64 -7.28 15.43
N VAL A 114 -21.51 -8.07 14.37
CA VAL A 114 -21.19 -9.50 14.45
C VAL A 114 -20.26 -9.91 13.31
N THR A 115 -19.37 -10.86 13.59
CA THR A 115 -18.54 -11.52 12.58
C THR A 115 -19.34 -12.65 11.96
N ARG A 116 -19.48 -12.62 10.63
CA ARG A 116 -20.23 -13.64 9.89
C ARG A 116 -19.35 -14.87 9.66
N THR A 117 -19.99 -16.04 9.61
CA THR A 117 -19.33 -17.33 9.34
C THR A 117 -20.13 -18.13 8.31
N VAL A 118 -19.65 -19.31 7.94
CA VAL A 118 -20.38 -20.23 7.03
C VAL A 118 -21.78 -20.58 7.58
N GLU A 119 -21.95 -20.58 8.90
CA GLU A 119 -23.22 -20.92 9.57
C GLU A 119 -24.19 -19.74 9.67
N ASP A 120 -23.67 -18.51 9.62
CA ASP A 120 -24.44 -17.27 9.62
C ASP A 120 -23.93 -16.33 8.51
N PRO A 121 -24.28 -16.60 7.23
CA PRO A 121 -23.69 -15.91 6.08
C PRO A 121 -24.33 -14.55 5.76
N ASP A 122 -25.46 -14.19 6.38
CA ASP A 122 -26.28 -13.00 6.05
C ASP A 122 -26.50 -12.85 4.52
N ILE A 123 -25.84 -11.89 3.87
CA ILE A 123 -26.01 -11.61 2.45
C ILE A 123 -25.11 -12.45 1.53
N PHE A 124 -24.14 -13.16 2.10
CA PHE A 124 -23.15 -13.95 1.36
C PHE A 124 -23.61 -15.40 1.10
N LEU A 125 -24.88 -15.63 0.74
CA LEU A 125 -25.49 -16.98 0.72
C LEU A 125 -24.63 -18.07 0.04
N ASP A 126 -24.27 -17.92 -1.24
CA ASP A 126 -23.39 -18.85 -1.96
C ASP A 126 -21.92 -18.36 -2.07
N ARG A 127 -21.62 -17.22 -1.44
CA ARG A 127 -20.31 -16.54 -1.49
C ARG A 127 -19.61 -16.45 -0.15
N MET A 128 -20.19 -16.95 0.94
CA MET A 128 -19.63 -16.75 2.27
C MET A 128 -18.26 -17.39 2.38
N VAL A 129 -18.12 -18.58 1.82
CA VAL A 129 -16.85 -19.29 1.82
C VAL A 129 -15.79 -18.55 0.99
N TYR A 130 -16.18 -17.98 -0.15
CA TYR A 130 -15.36 -17.07 -0.94
C TYR A 130 -14.94 -15.84 -0.12
N ALA A 131 -15.85 -15.22 0.64
CA ALA A 131 -15.54 -14.02 1.42
C ALA A 131 -14.71 -14.31 2.70
N LEU A 132 -14.67 -15.56 3.15
CA LEU A 132 -14.11 -15.97 4.44
C LEU A 132 -12.76 -16.70 4.33
N THR A 133 -12.57 -17.54 3.31
CA THR A 133 -11.56 -18.62 3.37
C THR A 133 -10.50 -18.59 2.28
N CYS A 134 -10.83 -18.05 1.12
CA CYS A 134 -9.97 -17.94 -0.05
C CYS A 134 -10.26 -16.60 -0.74
N ASP A 135 -9.63 -16.34 -1.88
CA ASP A 135 -9.88 -15.13 -2.65
C ASP A 135 -9.55 -13.82 -1.90
N ASP A 136 -9.70 -12.72 -2.60
CA ASP A 136 -9.18 -11.41 -2.21
C ASP A 136 -9.82 -10.91 -0.88
N PRO A 137 -11.13 -11.08 -0.60
CA PRO A 137 -11.72 -10.62 0.67
C PRO A 137 -11.25 -11.40 1.91
N GLY A 138 -11.00 -12.70 1.75
CA GLY A 138 -10.57 -13.58 2.85
C GLY A 138 -9.06 -13.51 3.09
N LEU A 139 -8.27 -13.44 2.02
CA LEU A 139 -6.81 -13.54 2.07
C LEU A 139 -6.09 -12.20 2.34
N ALA A 140 -6.78 -11.06 2.28
CA ALA A 140 -6.16 -9.74 2.47
C ALA A 140 -5.82 -9.38 3.93
N LYS A 141 -6.57 -9.93 4.90
CA LYS A 141 -6.51 -9.53 6.32
C LYS A 141 -5.19 -9.87 6.98
N ALA A 142 -4.76 -11.14 6.88
CA ALA A 142 -3.53 -11.62 7.51
C ALA A 142 -2.27 -10.91 6.96
N PRO A 143 -2.09 -10.74 5.63
CA PRO A 143 -0.97 -9.96 5.09
C PRO A 143 -0.94 -8.50 5.57
N PHE A 144 -2.09 -7.85 5.75
CA PHE A 144 -2.14 -6.49 6.30
C PHE A 144 -1.65 -6.45 7.75
N ILE A 145 -2.14 -7.34 8.61
CA ILE A 145 -1.67 -7.44 10.01
C ILE A 145 -0.15 -7.71 10.02
N ALA A 146 0.33 -8.64 9.20
CA ALA A 146 1.76 -8.94 9.11
C ALA A 146 2.58 -7.71 8.67
N SER A 147 2.13 -7.00 7.63
CA SER A 147 2.78 -5.78 7.13
C SER A 147 2.84 -4.67 8.19
N LYS A 148 1.77 -4.49 8.97
CA LYS A 148 1.76 -3.59 10.13
C LYS A 148 2.79 -4.03 11.16
N ASN A 149 2.87 -5.32 11.50
CA ASN A 149 3.76 -5.85 12.54
C ASN A 149 5.25 -5.85 12.17
N VAL A 150 5.60 -5.77 10.88
CA VAL A 150 6.97 -5.43 10.46
C VAL A 150 7.40 -4.09 11.05
N THR A 151 6.46 -3.14 11.18
CA THR A 151 6.73 -1.75 11.56
C THR A 151 6.38 -1.43 13.02
N PHE A 152 5.23 -1.92 13.49
CA PHE A 152 4.74 -1.77 14.86
C PHE A 152 4.44 -3.16 15.43
N PRO A 153 5.48 -3.88 15.88
CA PRO A 153 5.31 -5.24 16.35
C PRO A 153 4.42 -5.27 17.59
N ASP A 154 3.47 -6.19 17.59
CA ASP A 154 2.57 -6.49 18.68
C ASP A 154 2.49 -8.01 18.84
N LYS A 155 2.74 -8.48 20.06
CA LYS A 155 2.89 -9.91 20.33
C LYS A 155 1.58 -10.67 20.12
N GLU A 156 0.45 -10.10 20.56
CA GLU A 156 -0.86 -10.75 20.46
C GLU A 156 -1.34 -10.84 19.00
N GLU A 157 -1.02 -9.81 18.20
CA GLU A 157 -1.29 -9.85 16.76
C GLU A 157 -0.41 -10.87 16.02
N ILE A 158 0.87 -11.01 16.40
CA ILE A 158 1.77 -12.02 15.82
C ILE A 158 1.31 -13.44 16.18
N GLU A 159 0.94 -13.69 17.44
CA GLU A 159 0.37 -14.97 17.87
C GLU A 159 -0.94 -15.30 17.13
N SER A 160 -1.77 -14.28 16.85
CA SER A 160 -2.98 -14.43 16.03
C SER A 160 -2.65 -14.89 14.60
N LEU A 161 -1.63 -14.33 13.97
CA LEU A 161 -1.16 -14.73 12.63
C LEU A 161 -0.60 -16.15 12.63
N GLU A 162 0.18 -16.51 13.65
CA GLU A 162 0.73 -17.87 13.80
C GLU A 162 -0.39 -18.90 13.96
N TYR A 163 -1.43 -18.59 14.74
CA TYR A 163 -2.63 -19.42 14.87
C TYR A 163 -3.34 -19.63 13.52
N TYR A 164 -3.52 -18.56 12.72
CA TYR A 164 -4.09 -18.66 11.38
C TYR A 164 -3.23 -19.55 10.46
N LEU A 165 -1.90 -19.38 10.50
CA LEU A 165 -0.98 -20.17 9.69
C LEU A 165 -0.97 -21.65 10.07
N GLU A 166 -1.00 -21.96 11.36
CA GLU A 166 -0.98 -23.32 11.89
C GLU A 166 -2.29 -24.07 11.66
N HIS A 167 -3.42 -23.42 11.93
CA HIS A 167 -4.71 -24.12 11.98
C HIS A 167 -5.54 -24.03 10.70
N PHE A 168 -5.29 -23.01 9.86
CA PHE A 168 -6.07 -22.80 8.64
C PHE A 168 -5.23 -22.94 7.37
N VAL A 169 -4.05 -22.31 7.33
CA VAL A 169 -3.26 -22.24 6.09
C VAL A 169 -2.49 -23.53 5.82
N TRP A 170 -1.54 -23.89 6.69
CA TRP A 170 -0.58 -24.96 6.40
C TRP A 170 -1.18 -26.35 6.59
N GLY A 171 -1.40 -27.07 5.49
CA GLY A 171 -2.12 -28.36 5.48
C GLY A 171 -3.64 -28.22 5.35
N GLY A 172 -4.16 -27.00 5.30
CA GLY A 172 -5.53 -26.65 4.93
C GLY A 172 -5.54 -25.93 3.59
N LEU A 173 -5.71 -24.60 3.61
CA LEU A 173 -5.70 -23.72 2.43
C LEU A 173 -4.48 -23.96 1.53
N GLN A 174 -3.31 -24.23 2.10
CA GLN A 174 -2.08 -24.52 1.39
C GLN A 174 -1.64 -25.97 1.61
N ARG A 175 -1.22 -26.63 0.53
CA ARG A 175 -0.61 -27.96 0.58
C ARG A 175 0.76 -27.90 1.27
N ARG A 176 1.07 -28.89 2.11
CA ARG A 176 2.37 -29.03 2.77
C ARG A 176 3.46 -29.46 1.79
N GLY A 177 4.72 -29.31 2.21
CA GLY A 177 5.89 -29.66 1.42
C GLY A 177 6.04 -31.15 1.10
N ASP A 178 5.35 -32.03 1.82
CA ASP A 178 5.31 -33.49 1.64
C ASP A 178 4.14 -33.97 0.78
N GLU A 179 3.15 -33.11 0.50
CA GLU A 179 1.98 -33.47 -0.32
C GLU A 179 2.36 -33.49 -1.81
N ARG A 180 2.03 -34.57 -2.50
CA ARG A 180 2.30 -34.76 -3.94
C ARG A 180 1.01 -35.14 -4.69
N PRO A 181 0.84 -34.68 -5.95
CA PRO A 181 1.63 -33.66 -6.65
C PRO A 181 1.43 -32.25 -6.06
N TYR A 182 2.18 -31.25 -6.55
CA TYR A 182 2.00 -29.81 -6.21
C TYR A 182 2.14 -29.40 -4.72
N PRO A 183 3.31 -29.65 -4.06
CA PRO A 183 3.55 -29.11 -2.72
C PRO A 183 3.49 -27.58 -2.71
N TYR A 184 3.07 -26.97 -1.60
CA TYR A 184 2.92 -25.51 -1.46
C TYR A 184 1.83 -24.87 -2.33
N GLY A 185 1.08 -25.66 -3.11
CA GLY A 185 -0.07 -25.17 -3.88
C GLY A 185 -1.15 -24.60 -2.97
N VAL A 186 -1.72 -23.46 -3.37
CA VAL A 186 -2.77 -22.74 -2.63
C VAL A 186 -4.12 -23.05 -3.25
N TYR A 187 -5.06 -23.55 -2.45
CA TYR A 187 -6.40 -23.89 -2.89
C TYR A 187 -7.26 -22.64 -3.07
N GLY A 188 -7.84 -22.50 -4.26
CA GLY A 188 -8.85 -21.49 -4.54
C GLY A 188 -10.28 -21.94 -4.26
N THR A 189 -11.23 -21.19 -4.82
CA THR A 189 -12.68 -21.47 -4.75
C THR A 189 -13.03 -22.86 -5.29
N PRO A 190 -14.05 -23.58 -4.79
CA PRO A 190 -14.97 -23.17 -3.74
C PRO A 190 -14.30 -23.03 -2.38
N HIS A 191 -13.39 -23.94 -1.99
CA HIS A 191 -12.51 -23.87 -0.82
C HIS A 191 -11.73 -25.17 -0.61
N TRP A 192 -10.69 -25.12 0.21
CA TRP A 192 -9.82 -26.27 0.49
C TRP A 192 -10.55 -27.49 1.09
N TYR A 193 -11.55 -27.29 1.96
CA TYR A 193 -12.23 -28.41 2.64
C TYR A 193 -13.05 -29.29 1.68
N VAL A 194 -13.52 -28.72 0.58
CA VAL A 194 -14.09 -29.46 -0.56
C VAL A 194 -12.97 -29.95 -1.47
N ASN A 195 -12.05 -29.06 -1.87
CA ASN A 195 -11.06 -29.36 -2.91
C ASN A 195 -10.06 -30.48 -2.54
N ARG A 196 -9.79 -30.67 -1.25
CA ARG A 196 -8.88 -31.71 -0.74
C ARG A 196 -9.51 -33.09 -0.59
N ASP A 197 -10.83 -33.20 -0.68
CA ASP A 197 -11.57 -34.45 -0.53
C ASP A 197 -12.23 -34.82 -1.87
N PRO A 198 -11.80 -35.91 -2.54
CA PRO A 198 -12.35 -36.29 -3.85
C PRO A 198 -13.86 -36.52 -3.85
N ALA A 199 -14.43 -37.06 -2.76
CA ALA A 199 -15.86 -37.33 -2.66
C ALA A 199 -16.65 -36.02 -2.50
N ARG A 200 -16.20 -35.11 -1.63
CA ARG A 200 -16.83 -33.79 -1.48
C ARG A 200 -16.72 -32.97 -2.75
N ARG A 201 -15.58 -33.01 -3.42
CA ARG A 201 -15.37 -32.29 -4.67
C ARG A 201 -16.29 -32.79 -5.78
N LYS A 202 -16.47 -34.11 -5.90
CA LYS A 202 -17.44 -34.69 -6.82
C LYS A 202 -18.87 -34.25 -6.47
N ALA A 203 -19.27 -34.34 -5.20
CA ALA A 203 -20.59 -33.93 -4.76
C ALA A 203 -20.85 -32.43 -5.01
N TYR A 204 -19.85 -31.57 -4.78
CA TYR A 204 -19.92 -30.16 -5.10
C TYR A 204 -20.11 -29.95 -6.60
N ALA A 205 -19.29 -30.58 -7.44
CA ALA A 205 -19.42 -30.47 -8.89
C ALA A 205 -20.83 -30.88 -9.37
N GLU A 206 -21.36 -32.01 -8.87
CA GLU A 206 -22.71 -32.49 -9.20
C GLU A 206 -23.83 -31.54 -8.75
N SER A 207 -23.61 -30.74 -7.70
CA SER A 207 -24.58 -29.77 -7.18
C SER A 207 -24.70 -28.47 -7.98
N LEU A 208 -23.73 -28.17 -8.85
CA LEU A 208 -23.71 -26.92 -9.61
C LEU A 208 -24.77 -26.91 -10.71
N ALA A 209 -25.43 -25.77 -10.90
CA ALA A 209 -26.37 -25.57 -12.01
C ALA A 209 -25.68 -25.73 -13.39
N SER A 210 -24.39 -25.43 -13.48
CA SER A 210 -23.53 -25.65 -14.66
C SER A 210 -22.34 -26.51 -14.26
N ASN A 211 -22.53 -27.84 -14.28
CA ASN A 211 -21.59 -28.80 -13.70
C ASN A 211 -20.61 -29.44 -14.69
N GLU A 212 -20.85 -29.36 -16.00
CA GLU A 212 -20.03 -30.00 -17.04
C GLU A 212 -18.54 -29.74 -16.86
N LYS A 213 -18.21 -28.46 -16.61
CA LYS A 213 -16.84 -28.04 -16.43
C LYS A 213 -16.23 -28.56 -15.14
N ALA A 214 -16.93 -28.38 -14.03
CA ALA A 214 -16.48 -28.86 -12.72
C ALA A 214 -16.28 -30.39 -12.69
N LEU A 215 -17.15 -31.15 -13.37
CA LEU A 215 -17.03 -32.59 -13.54
C LEU A 215 -15.81 -32.98 -14.39
N SER A 216 -15.54 -32.23 -15.47
CA SER A 216 -14.37 -32.47 -16.33
C SER A 216 -13.02 -32.16 -15.67
N ASP A 217 -13.01 -31.36 -14.60
CA ASP A 217 -11.79 -30.93 -13.91
C ASP A 217 -11.53 -31.73 -12.62
N LEU A 218 -12.28 -32.81 -12.34
CA LEU A 218 -12.15 -33.60 -11.10
C LEU A 218 -10.76 -34.24 -10.92
N ASP A 219 -10.05 -34.50 -12.01
CA ASP A 219 -8.70 -35.08 -12.03
C ASP A 219 -7.57 -34.05 -11.82
N LYS A 220 -7.88 -32.76 -11.93
CA LYS A 220 -6.90 -31.68 -11.75
C LYS A 220 -6.85 -31.25 -10.30
N GLU A 221 -5.68 -31.02 -9.72
CA GLU A 221 -5.58 -30.48 -8.36
C GLU A 221 -5.96 -28.99 -8.33
N HIS A 222 -6.90 -28.58 -7.45
CA HIS A 222 -7.50 -27.23 -7.47
C HIS A 222 -6.61 -26.13 -6.85
N VAL A 223 -5.36 -26.03 -7.33
CA VAL A 223 -4.36 -25.06 -6.86
C VAL A 223 -3.93 -24.09 -7.97
N TRP A 224 -4.85 -23.79 -8.89
CA TRP A 224 -4.56 -23.02 -10.10
C TRP A 224 -4.96 -21.55 -10.06
N ARG A 225 -5.65 -21.06 -9.02
CA ARG A 225 -6.08 -19.63 -8.97
C ARG A 225 -4.87 -18.75 -8.68
N SER A 226 -4.34 -18.07 -9.71
CA SER A 226 -3.13 -17.24 -9.60
C SER A 226 -3.24 -16.11 -8.57
N TYR A 227 -4.43 -15.53 -8.41
CA TYR A 227 -4.67 -14.39 -7.52
C TYR A 227 -4.48 -14.71 -6.03
N ASP A 228 -4.71 -15.96 -5.59
CA ASP A 228 -4.59 -16.30 -4.16
C ASP A 228 -3.14 -16.26 -3.68
N TYR A 229 -2.20 -16.60 -4.57
CA TYR A 229 -0.82 -16.85 -4.18
C TYR A 229 -0.08 -15.61 -3.66
N PRO A 230 -0.10 -14.43 -4.33
CA PRO A 230 0.63 -13.26 -3.86
C PRO A 230 0.28 -12.84 -2.42
N HIS A 231 -0.97 -13.01 -1.99
CA HIS A 231 -1.37 -12.73 -0.61
C HIS A 231 -0.65 -13.64 0.38
N VAL A 232 -0.59 -14.95 0.09
CA VAL A 232 0.09 -15.93 0.94
C VAL A 232 1.62 -15.74 0.90
N VAL A 233 2.19 -15.37 -0.25
CA VAL A 233 3.61 -14.99 -0.37
C VAL A 233 3.91 -13.77 0.51
N MET A 234 3.09 -12.72 0.43
CA MET A 234 3.25 -11.51 1.24
C MET A 234 3.16 -11.81 2.75
N LEU A 235 2.21 -12.65 3.16
CA LEU A 235 2.08 -13.10 4.55
C LEU A 235 3.36 -13.77 5.05
N TYR A 236 3.85 -14.80 4.34
CA TYR A 236 5.08 -15.50 4.75
C TYR A 236 6.30 -14.59 4.70
N PHE A 237 6.39 -13.70 3.72
CA PHE A 237 7.51 -12.77 3.62
C PHE A 237 7.54 -11.78 4.79
N HIS A 238 6.40 -11.22 5.19
CA HIS A 238 6.33 -10.35 6.35
C HIS A 238 6.55 -11.11 7.66
N MET A 239 6.10 -12.36 7.78
CA MET A 239 6.44 -13.21 8.94
C MET A 239 7.95 -13.52 9.00
N TYR A 240 8.62 -13.70 7.86
CA TYR A 240 10.08 -13.77 7.81
C TYR A 240 10.73 -12.50 8.35
N GLN A 241 10.26 -11.33 7.92
CA GLN A 241 10.78 -10.05 8.40
C GLN A 241 10.55 -9.88 9.91
N ILE A 242 9.36 -10.23 10.42
CA ILE A 242 9.02 -10.20 11.85
C ILE A 242 9.95 -11.14 12.63
N ALA A 243 10.05 -12.41 12.25
CA ALA A 243 10.89 -13.39 12.94
C ALA A 243 12.38 -13.01 12.91
N LYS A 244 12.84 -12.32 11.85
CA LYS A 244 14.22 -11.84 11.75
C LYS A 244 14.49 -10.61 12.61
N MET A 245 13.57 -9.64 12.63
CA MET A 245 13.75 -8.40 13.40
C MET A 245 13.41 -8.55 14.88
N TYR A 246 12.46 -9.44 15.20
CA TYR A 246 11.89 -9.63 16.53
C TYR A 246 11.84 -11.14 16.90
N PRO A 247 13.00 -11.83 16.98
CA PRO A 247 13.05 -13.29 17.14
C PRO A 247 12.37 -13.80 18.41
N GLY A 248 12.20 -12.97 19.45
CA GLY A 248 11.46 -13.32 20.67
C GLY A 248 9.93 -13.23 20.56
N MET A 249 9.39 -12.73 19.44
CA MET A 249 7.94 -12.56 19.24
C MET A 249 7.32 -13.61 18.30
N SER A 250 8.12 -14.34 17.54
CA SER A 250 7.65 -15.41 16.65
C SER A 250 8.00 -16.77 17.24
N THR A 251 7.02 -17.68 17.30
CA THR A 251 7.14 -18.97 18.00
C THR A 251 6.80 -20.17 17.12
N TYR A 252 6.08 -19.97 16.00
CA TYR A 252 5.64 -21.05 15.14
C TYR A 252 6.73 -21.52 14.15
N LEU A 253 7.40 -20.57 13.48
CA LEU A 253 8.58 -20.84 12.65
C LEU A 253 9.66 -19.79 12.90
N ASP A 254 10.90 -20.16 12.62
CA ASP A 254 11.98 -19.19 12.55
C ASP A 254 11.97 -18.43 11.21
N ALA A 255 12.86 -17.42 11.11
CA ALA A 255 13.00 -16.62 9.89
C ALA A 255 13.30 -17.48 8.65
N ALA A 256 14.16 -18.49 8.78
CA ALA A 256 14.51 -19.38 7.67
C ALA A 256 13.30 -20.20 7.19
N GLY A 257 12.50 -20.72 8.11
CA GLY A 257 11.26 -21.45 7.82
C GLY A 257 10.25 -20.59 7.07
N TYR A 258 10.02 -19.35 7.52
CA TYR A 258 9.12 -18.43 6.82
C TYR A 258 9.65 -18.02 5.45
N LEU A 259 10.94 -17.73 5.31
CA LEU A 259 11.55 -17.38 4.02
C LEU A 259 11.42 -18.54 3.03
N ASN A 260 11.65 -19.77 3.48
CA ASN A 260 11.46 -20.96 2.65
C ASN A 260 10.00 -21.12 2.21
N ARG A 261 9.01 -20.91 3.10
CA ARG A 261 7.60 -20.93 2.72
C ARG A 261 7.25 -19.83 1.71
N ALA A 262 7.78 -18.61 1.88
CA ALA A 262 7.57 -17.52 0.93
C ALA A 262 8.12 -17.86 -0.47
N TRP A 263 9.37 -18.35 -0.54
CA TRP A 263 10.00 -18.80 -1.78
C TRP A 263 9.22 -19.93 -2.46
N GLU A 264 8.90 -21.00 -1.74
CA GLU A 264 8.23 -22.16 -2.33
C GLU A 264 6.81 -21.83 -2.82
N THR A 265 6.11 -20.95 -2.09
CA THR A 265 4.81 -20.44 -2.53
C THR A 265 4.93 -19.57 -3.78
N ALA A 266 5.95 -18.71 -3.88
CA ALA A 266 6.21 -17.90 -5.07
C ALA A 266 6.63 -18.77 -6.28
N ARG A 267 7.36 -19.87 -6.05
CA ARG A 267 7.67 -20.86 -7.09
C ARG A 267 6.41 -21.57 -7.59
N ALA A 268 5.54 -21.99 -6.67
CA ALA A 268 4.26 -22.60 -7.00
C ALA A 268 3.35 -21.65 -7.80
N PHE A 269 3.31 -20.37 -7.43
CA PHE A 269 2.59 -19.31 -8.13
C PHE A 269 2.93 -19.19 -9.62
N PHE A 270 4.22 -19.19 -9.97
CA PHE A 270 4.66 -19.10 -11.36
C PHE A 270 4.53 -20.42 -12.14
N THR A 271 4.34 -21.55 -11.44
CA THR A 271 4.37 -22.88 -12.06
C THR A 271 2.97 -23.48 -12.21
N TYR A 272 2.25 -23.65 -11.10
CA TYR A 272 1.07 -24.54 -11.05
C TYR A 272 -0.17 -24.00 -11.76
N PRO A 273 -0.56 -22.71 -11.64
CA PRO A 273 -1.70 -22.18 -12.38
C PRO A 273 -1.64 -22.47 -13.88
N TYR A 274 -0.49 -22.17 -14.49
CA TYR A 274 -0.29 -22.34 -15.92
C TYR A 274 -0.10 -23.81 -16.31
N GLU A 275 0.60 -24.61 -15.50
CA GLU A 275 0.78 -26.04 -15.76
C GLU A 275 -0.55 -26.80 -15.75
N ILE A 276 -1.40 -26.53 -14.76
CA ILE A 276 -2.65 -27.27 -14.56
C ILE A 276 -3.72 -26.79 -15.53
N TYR A 277 -3.75 -25.48 -15.81
CA TYR A 277 -4.83 -24.92 -16.60
C TYR A 277 -4.42 -23.76 -17.54
N PRO A 278 -3.56 -24.04 -18.54
CA PRO A 278 -2.91 -23.03 -19.39
C PRO A 278 -3.88 -22.25 -20.30
N GLU A 279 -5.06 -22.80 -20.58
CA GLU A 279 -6.09 -22.16 -21.42
C GLU A 279 -6.77 -20.98 -20.73
N TYR A 280 -6.74 -20.94 -19.38
CA TYR A 280 -7.44 -19.93 -18.58
C TYR A 280 -6.50 -19.09 -17.72
N TYR A 281 -5.65 -19.71 -16.89
CA TYR A 281 -4.81 -18.96 -15.94
C TYR A 281 -3.52 -18.48 -16.59
N GLU A 282 -3.49 -17.19 -16.91
CA GLU A 282 -2.38 -16.57 -17.64
C GLU A 282 -1.47 -15.77 -16.69
N THR A 283 -0.88 -16.41 -15.68
CA THR A 283 -0.06 -15.76 -14.63
C THR A 283 0.97 -14.75 -15.17
N THR A 284 1.62 -15.06 -16.30
CA THR A 284 2.61 -14.15 -16.92
C THR A 284 1.98 -12.87 -17.49
N LYS A 285 0.70 -12.93 -17.85
CA LYS A 285 -0.03 -11.92 -18.64
C LYS A 285 -1.04 -11.11 -17.84
N TRP A 286 -1.12 -11.30 -16.52
CA TRP A 286 -2.02 -10.57 -15.61
C TRP A 286 -1.25 -9.77 -14.57
N GLY A 287 -1.70 -8.56 -14.23
CA GLY A 287 -1.20 -7.80 -13.09
C GLY A 287 -1.94 -8.14 -11.81
N LEU A 288 -1.27 -8.80 -10.85
CA LEU A 288 -1.88 -9.39 -9.66
C LEU A 288 -1.51 -8.62 -8.39
N TYR A 289 -2.48 -8.39 -7.52
CA TYR A 289 -2.28 -7.74 -6.22
C TYR A 289 -1.14 -8.33 -5.42
N ASN A 290 -0.42 -7.47 -4.68
CA ASN A 290 0.70 -7.84 -3.80
C ASN A 290 1.89 -8.51 -4.48
N GLU A 291 1.83 -8.85 -5.78
CA GLU A 291 2.91 -9.62 -6.41
C GLU A 291 4.24 -8.86 -6.45
N LEU A 292 4.21 -7.53 -6.35
CA LEU A 292 5.42 -6.72 -6.22
C LEU A 292 6.29 -7.09 -5.00
N VAL A 293 5.73 -7.76 -3.99
CA VAL A 293 6.50 -8.30 -2.85
C VAL A 293 7.55 -9.32 -3.28
N ILE A 294 7.39 -9.93 -4.46
CA ILE A 294 8.36 -10.85 -5.06
C ILE A 294 9.72 -10.15 -5.27
N LEU A 295 9.74 -8.84 -5.53
CA LEU A 295 10.98 -8.07 -5.63
C LEU A 295 11.74 -8.05 -4.29
N ASP A 296 11.04 -7.77 -3.19
CA ASP A 296 11.64 -7.77 -1.85
C ASP A 296 12.07 -9.19 -1.43
N LEU A 297 11.32 -10.21 -1.84
CA LEU A 297 11.66 -11.62 -1.62
C LEU A 297 12.94 -12.01 -2.38
N ILE A 298 13.10 -11.58 -3.63
CA ILE A 298 14.34 -11.78 -4.40
C ILE A 298 15.53 -11.19 -3.64
N GLU A 299 15.43 -9.95 -3.17
CA GLU A 299 16.51 -9.28 -2.42
C GLU A 299 16.81 -9.96 -1.07
N ALA A 300 15.78 -10.48 -0.40
CA ALA A 300 15.97 -11.26 0.82
C ALA A 300 16.69 -12.58 0.53
N LEU A 301 16.29 -13.33 -0.50
CA LEU A 301 16.94 -14.58 -0.87
C LEU A 301 18.42 -14.37 -1.22
N GLU A 302 18.79 -13.28 -1.90
CA GLU A 302 20.21 -12.98 -2.17
C GLU A 302 21.00 -12.71 -0.90
N ARG A 303 20.41 -11.92 0.01
CA ARG A 303 21.02 -11.56 1.29
C ARG A 303 21.20 -12.75 2.24
N GLU A 304 20.24 -13.68 2.22
CA GLU A 304 20.29 -14.90 3.03
C GLU A 304 21.09 -16.05 2.37
N GLY A 305 21.74 -15.80 1.22
CA GLY A 305 22.65 -16.78 0.60
C GLY A 305 21.97 -17.80 -0.33
N SER A 306 20.80 -17.48 -0.88
CA SER A 306 20.05 -18.30 -1.85
C SER A 306 19.99 -17.68 -3.26
N PRO A 307 21.14 -17.36 -3.90
CA PRO A 307 21.17 -16.63 -5.17
C PRO A 307 20.53 -17.40 -6.34
N ALA A 308 20.53 -18.74 -6.32
CA ALA A 308 19.89 -19.55 -7.35
C ALA A 308 18.36 -19.44 -7.32
N GLN A 309 17.77 -19.42 -6.11
CA GLN A 309 16.33 -19.21 -5.91
C GLN A 309 15.94 -17.79 -6.34
N ALA A 310 16.73 -16.80 -5.92
CA ALA A 310 16.56 -15.41 -6.34
C ALA A 310 16.63 -15.23 -7.86
N ALA A 311 17.63 -15.84 -8.51
CA ALA A 311 17.79 -15.79 -9.97
C ALA A 311 16.60 -16.42 -10.71
N TRP A 312 16.01 -17.49 -10.16
CA TRP A 312 14.83 -18.11 -10.74
C TRP A 312 13.60 -17.21 -10.65
N LEU A 313 13.29 -16.64 -9.46
CA LEU A 313 12.19 -15.68 -9.32
C LEU A 313 12.40 -14.47 -10.23
N ARG A 314 13.63 -13.97 -10.32
CA ARG A 314 13.97 -12.84 -11.19
C ARG A 314 13.68 -13.16 -12.66
N ALA A 315 14.02 -14.35 -13.13
CA ALA A 315 13.73 -14.74 -14.50
C ALA A 315 12.23 -14.78 -14.81
N GLU A 316 11.41 -15.28 -13.87
CA GLU A 316 9.95 -15.26 -14.00
C GLU A 316 9.37 -13.84 -13.92
N TRP A 317 9.89 -13.00 -13.04
CA TRP A 317 9.53 -11.58 -12.98
C TRP A 317 9.85 -10.86 -14.29
N GLU A 318 11.06 -11.05 -14.83
CA GLU A 318 11.48 -10.44 -16.11
C GLU A 318 10.65 -10.91 -17.29
N LYS A 319 10.14 -12.15 -17.27
CA LYS A 319 9.18 -12.64 -18.27
C LYS A 319 7.91 -11.79 -18.26
N LYS A 320 7.37 -11.48 -17.08
CA LYS A 320 6.20 -10.58 -16.94
C LYS A 320 6.53 -9.17 -17.39
N VAL A 321 7.66 -8.61 -16.95
CA VAL A 321 8.08 -7.26 -17.33
C VAL A 321 8.14 -7.12 -18.85
N LYS A 322 8.77 -8.09 -19.53
CA LYS A 322 8.89 -8.05 -20.99
C LYS A 322 7.54 -8.19 -21.69
N TYR A 323 6.68 -9.10 -21.23
CA TYR A 323 5.32 -9.22 -21.78
C TYR A 323 4.56 -7.89 -21.72
N PHE A 324 4.51 -7.25 -20.55
CA PHE A 324 3.77 -5.99 -20.39
C PHE A 324 4.40 -4.83 -21.16
N VAL A 325 5.73 -4.74 -21.24
CA VAL A 325 6.42 -3.64 -21.92
C VAL A 325 6.31 -3.77 -23.45
N TYR A 326 6.45 -4.99 -23.99
CA TYR A 326 6.65 -5.23 -25.42
C TYR A 326 5.49 -5.94 -26.13
N ASP A 327 4.73 -6.79 -25.46
CA ASP A 327 3.71 -7.64 -26.08
C ASP A 327 2.26 -7.22 -25.78
N ASP A 328 2.01 -6.62 -24.62
CA ASP A 328 0.69 -6.14 -24.26
C ASP A 328 0.46 -4.70 -24.75
N LEU A 329 -0.57 -4.51 -25.56
CA LEU A 329 -1.00 -3.18 -26.01
C LEU A 329 -1.73 -2.42 -24.89
N TYR A 330 -2.24 -3.14 -23.88
CA TYR A 330 -3.09 -2.61 -22.82
C TYR A 330 -2.41 -2.76 -21.45
N PRO A 331 -1.81 -1.70 -20.88
CA PRO A 331 -0.91 -1.77 -19.72
C PRO A 331 -1.62 -2.03 -18.36
N PHE A 332 -2.83 -2.56 -18.40
CA PHE A 332 -3.76 -2.66 -17.26
C PHE A 332 -4.56 -3.96 -17.27
N ARG A 333 -4.11 -4.97 -18.00
CA ARG A 333 -4.78 -6.27 -18.04
C ARG A 333 -4.58 -7.03 -16.73
N SER A 334 -5.67 -7.58 -16.21
CA SER A 334 -5.65 -8.57 -15.13
C SER A 334 -6.66 -9.68 -15.38
N GLU A 335 -7.48 -10.08 -14.40
CA GLU A 335 -8.61 -11.02 -14.58
C GLU A 335 -9.53 -10.56 -15.72
N TYR A 336 -9.79 -9.25 -15.80
CA TYR A 336 -10.51 -8.64 -16.91
C TYR A 336 -9.59 -7.91 -17.89
N ALA A 337 -10.09 -7.69 -19.12
CA ALA A 337 -9.35 -7.01 -20.19
C ALA A 337 -8.95 -5.57 -19.81
N PHE A 338 -9.81 -4.87 -19.07
CA PHE A 338 -9.46 -3.65 -18.34
C PHE A 338 -9.71 -3.90 -16.87
N ASP A 339 -8.69 -3.73 -16.04
CA ASP A 339 -8.84 -3.89 -14.61
C ASP A 339 -7.94 -2.94 -13.81
N ARG A 340 -8.53 -2.28 -12.80
CA ARG A 340 -7.79 -1.37 -11.91
C ARG A 340 -6.83 -2.13 -11.01
N THR A 341 -7.06 -3.42 -10.83
CA THR A 341 -6.21 -4.35 -10.08
C THR A 341 -4.77 -4.35 -10.58
N ALA A 342 -4.58 -4.18 -11.89
CA ALA A 342 -3.28 -4.26 -12.54
C ALA A 342 -2.34 -3.08 -12.24
N PHE A 343 -2.86 -1.90 -11.87
CA PHE A 343 -2.05 -0.67 -11.80
C PHE A 343 -0.89 -0.76 -10.81
N GLU A 344 -1.06 -1.53 -9.74
CA GLU A 344 0.00 -1.77 -8.77
C GLU A 344 1.18 -2.53 -9.41
N SER A 345 0.91 -3.67 -10.03
CA SER A 345 1.93 -4.55 -10.59
C SER A 345 2.54 -3.99 -11.86
N THR A 346 1.74 -3.40 -12.74
CA THR A 346 2.25 -2.88 -14.01
C THR A 346 3.15 -1.67 -13.80
N TYR A 347 2.89 -0.84 -12.78
CA TYR A 347 3.87 0.18 -12.37
C TYR A 347 5.16 -0.46 -11.81
N ALA A 348 5.06 -1.51 -10.99
CA ALA A 348 6.24 -2.24 -10.50
C ALA A 348 7.08 -2.82 -11.65
N PHE A 349 6.45 -3.38 -12.68
CA PHE A 349 7.13 -3.86 -13.89
C PHE A 349 7.85 -2.72 -14.63
N ALA A 350 7.15 -1.60 -14.80
CA ALA A 350 7.70 -0.41 -15.46
C ALA A 350 8.93 0.14 -14.71
N LYS A 351 8.82 0.29 -13.37
CA LYS A 351 9.93 0.72 -12.50
C LYS A 351 11.10 -0.26 -12.59
N TYR A 352 10.84 -1.56 -12.52
CA TYR A 352 11.89 -2.58 -12.63
C TYR A 352 12.69 -2.41 -13.94
N GLY A 353 12.00 -2.42 -15.09
CA GLY A 353 12.67 -2.32 -16.39
C GLY A 353 13.30 -0.95 -16.68
N ALA A 354 12.78 0.13 -16.11
CA ALA A 354 13.36 1.47 -16.26
C ALA A 354 14.63 1.67 -15.42
N THR A 355 14.83 0.86 -14.38
CA THR A 355 15.93 1.04 -13.41
C THR A 355 16.99 -0.05 -13.47
N ARG A 356 16.71 -1.16 -14.17
CA ARG A 356 17.59 -2.32 -14.28
C ARG A 356 17.76 -2.74 -15.73
N ASP A 357 18.95 -3.22 -16.08
CA ASP A 357 19.18 -3.84 -17.38
C ASP A 357 18.64 -5.26 -17.40
N MET A 358 17.85 -5.57 -18.43
CA MET A 358 17.37 -6.92 -18.69
C MET A 358 17.99 -7.42 -20.00
N LYS A 359 18.36 -8.70 -20.03
CA LYS A 359 18.99 -9.28 -21.22
C LYS A 359 17.97 -9.45 -22.35
N PRO A 360 18.34 -9.18 -23.62
CA PRO A 360 17.57 -9.66 -24.76
C PRO A 360 17.43 -11.17 -24.77
N ASP A 361 16.41 -11.67 -25.46
CA ASP A 361 16.10 -13.10 -25.54
C ASP A 361 15.51 -13.51 -26.90
N ARG A 362 15.52 -14.82 -27.13
CA ARG A 362 14.85 -15.49 -28.24
C ARG A 362 14.16 -16.72 -27.68
N ASN A 363 12.90 -16.91 -28.03
CA ASN A 363 12.05 -18.00 -27.55
C ASN A 363 12.06 -18.10 -26.01
N LEU A 364 11.84 -16.99 -25.31
CA LEU A 364 11.85 -16.93 -23.85
C LEU A 364 10.78 -17.82 -23.22
N TRP A 365 9.57 -17.80 -23.79
CA TRP A 365 8.42 -18.54 -23.30
C TRP A 365 7.48 -18.91 -24.44
N PHE A 366 6.98 -20.14 -24.42
CA PHE A 366 5.97 -20.63 -25.34
C PHE A 366 4.59 -20.54 -24.69
N ASP A 367 3.71 -19.74 -25.28
CA ASP A 367 2.31 -19.66 -24.93
C ASP A 367 1.56 -20.86 -25.52
N LEU A 368 1.17 -21.82 -24.69
CA LEU A 368 0.42 -23.01 -25.08
C LEU A 368 -0.93 -22.67 -25.73
N LYS A 369 -1.64 -21.67 -25.20
CA LYS A 369 -2.95 -21.24 -25.69
C LYS A 369 -2.83 -20.56 -27.06
N LEU A 370 -1.89 -19.63 -27.21
CA LEU A 370 -1.67 -18.92 -28.46
C LEU A 370 -0.75 -19.67 -29.44
N LYS A 371 -0.15 -20.78 -29.01
CA LYS A 371 0.86 -21.57 -29.73
C LYS A 371 1.99 -20.70 -30.31
N LYS A 372 2.47 -19.74 -29.50
CA LYS A 372 3.41 -18.69 -29.91
C LYS A 372 4.62 -18.63 -28.98
N TRP A 373 5.81 -18.46 -29.55
CA TRP A 373 7.00 -18.06 -28.80
C TRP A 373 7.06 -16.54 -28.63
N TYR A 374 7.28 -16.07 -27.40
CA TYR A 374 7.64 -14.68 -27.12
C TYR A 374 9.17 -14.51 -27.19
N SER A 375 9.62 -13.45 -27.84
CA SER A 375 11.04 -13.15 -28.08
C SER A 375 11.27 -11.65 -28.07
N HIS A 376 12.33 -11.21 -27.40
CA HIS A 376 12.68 -9.80 -27.24
C HIS A 376 14.15 -9.59 -27.64
N PRO A 377 14.46 -9.50 -28.95
CA PRO A 377 15.85 -9.36 -29.42
C PRO A 377 16.47 -8.00 -29.05
N LEU A 378 15.65 -7.05 -28.62
CA LEU A 378 16.06 -5.76 -28.08
C LEU A 378 15.26 -5.50 -26.81
N VAL A 379 15.95 -5.19 -25.72
CA VAL A 379 15.34 -4.83 -24.43
C VAL A 379 16.07 -3.61 -23.89
N ARG A 380 15.34 -2.51 -23.69
CA ARG A 380 15.90 -1.20 -23.34
C ARG A 380 15.17 -0.58 -22.15
N ARG A 381 15.90 0.17 -21.31
CA ARG A 381 15.31 0.90 -20.18
C ARG A 381 14.32 1.97 -20.65
N GLU A 382 14.59 2.57 -21.81
CA GLU A 382 13.76 3.61 -22.42
C GLU A 382 12.36 3.08 -22.79
N ASP A 383 12.26 1.82 -23.23
CA ASP A 383 10.98 1.20 -23.58
C ASP A 383 10.13 0.97 -22.31
N SER A 384 10.76 0.53 -21.21
CA SER A 384 10.11 0.44 -19.90
C SER A 384 9.73 1.81 -19.34
N ARG A 385 10.53 2.85 -19.59
CA ARG A 385 10.16 4.22 -19.21
C ARG A 385 8.97 4.74 -20.02
N ALA A 386 8.93 4.49 -21.32
CA ALA A 386 7.78 4.84 -22.15
C ALA A 386 6.51 4.06 -21.73
N PHE A 387 6.67 2.80 -21.32
CA PHE A 387 5.59 2.01 -20.73
C PHE A 387 5.09 2.60 -19.40
N MET A 388 6.00 3.06 -18.52
CA MET A 388 5.65 3.75 -17.27
C MET A 388 4.74 4.96 -17.53
N ASP A 389 5.10 5.81 -18.48
CA ASP A 389 4.31 7.02 -18.80
C ASP A 389 2.91 6.65 -19.35
N ARG A 390 2.80 5.62 -20.20
CA ARG A 390 1.50 5.10 -20.71
C ARG A 390 0.63 4.52 -19.59
N GLN A 391 1.25 3.76 -18.67
CA GLN A 391 0.59 3.14 -17.53
C GLN A 391 0.03 4.20 -16.58
N LEU A 392 0.83 5.22 -16.25
CA LEU A 392 0.41 6.34 -15.40
C LEU A 392 -0.71 7.16 -16.04
N ALA A 393 -0.61 7.45 -17.34
CA ALA A 393 -1.67 8.14 -18.08
C ALA A 393 -3.01 7.38 -18.01
N SER A 394 -2.97 6.05 -18.13
CA SER A 394 -4.14 5.19 -17.97
C SER A 394 -4.68 5.21 -16.54
N GLY A 395 -3.81 5.19 -15.54
CA GLY A 395 -4.17 5.33 -14.14
C GLY A 395 -4.88 6.65 -13.83
N LEU A 396 -4.47 7.75 -14.48
CA LEU A 396 -5.11 9.07 -14.34
C LEU A 396 -6.55 9.09 -14.89
N VAL A 397 -6.87 8.31 -15.92
CA VAL A 397 -8.23 8.28 -16.52
C VAL A 397 -9.27 7.77 -15.53
N VAL A 398 -8.89 6.80 -14.70
CA VAL A 398 -9.79 6.23 -13.69
C VAL A 398 -9.64 6.88 -12.33
N ARG A 399 -8.75 7.84 -12.15
CA ARG A 399 -8.50 8.48 -10.86
C ARG A 399 -9.08 9.88 -10.83
N GLY A 400 -9.89 10.20 -9.83
CA GLY A 400 -10.45 11.53 -9.72
C GLY A 400 -9.37 12.56 -9.35
N TRP A 401 -9.24 13.59 -10.19
CA TRP A 401 -8.35 14.73 -9.94
C TRP A 401 -9.07 16.08 -10.13
N LEU A 402 -10.23 16.08 -10.80
CA LEU A 402 -11.03 17.28 -11.08
C LEU A 402 -12.03 17.63 -9.96
N ASN A 403 -12.66 16.62 -9.36
CA ASN A 403 -13.74 16.83 -8.39
C ASN A 403 -13.17 16.93 -6.96
N PRO A 404 -13.38 18.05 -6.25
CA PRO A 404 -12.79 18.30 -4.94
C PRO A 404 -13.64 17.71 -3.80
N ALA A 405 -13.93 16.41 -3.86
CA ALA A 405 -14.64 15.68 -2.81
C ALA A 405 -13.82 14.48 -2.32
N TYR A 406 -13.90 14.16 -1.03
CA TYR A 406 -13.18 13.02 -0.44
C TYR A 406 -13.48 11.70 -1.14
N TYR A 407 -14.67 11.55 -1.73
CA TYR A 407 -15.06 10.35 -2.43
C TYR A 407 -14.69 10.30 -3.93
N THR A 408 -13.90 11.26 -4.40
CA THR A 408 -13.43 11.33 -5.80
C THR A 408 -11.96 11.67 -5.93
N LEU A 409 -11.43 12.62 -5.15
CA LEU A 409 -10.05 13.07 -5.28
C LEU A 409 -9.06 11.96 -4.88
N GLY A 410 -8.15 11.60 -5.78
CA GLY A 410 -7.18 10.53 -5.58
C GLY A 410 -7.81 9.13 -5.58
N CYS A 411 -9.11 9.01 -5.85
CA CYS A 411 -9.87 7.77 -5.78
C CYS A 411 -10.13 7.22 -7.18
N ASP A 412 -10.29 5.91 -7.27
CA ASP A 412 -11.01 5.28 -8.38
C ASP A 412 -12.54 5.54 -8.25
N PRO A 413 -13.40 5.18 -9.23
CA PRO A 413 -14.83 5.49 -9.17
C PRO A 413 -15.51 4.99 -7.88
N GLY A 414 -15.77 5.93 -6.96
CA GLY A 414 -16.52 5.72 -5.71
C GLY A 414 -15.72 5.13 -4.54
N VAL A 415 -14.48 5.61 -4.29
CA VAL A 415 -13.53 5.16 -3.23
C VAL A 415 -13.60 3.66 -2.96
N SER A 416 -12.64 2.92 -3.51
CA SER A 416 -12.47 1.52 -3.14
C SER A 416 -11.08 1.26 -2.55
N TYR A 417 -10.88 0.02 -2.11
CA TYR A 417 -9.57 -0.51 -1.73
C TYR A 417 -8.49 -0.32 -2.82
N MET A 418 -8.86 -0.30 -4.11
CA MET A 418 -7.92 -0.10 -5.21
C MET A 418 -7.35 1.32 -5.28
N ALA A 419 -7.96 2.30 -4.60
CA ALA A 419 -7.51 3.69 -4.64
C ALA A 419 -6.07 3.85 -4.18
N ALA A 420 -5.72 3.26 -3.02
CA ALA A 420 -4.38 3.30 -2.46
C ALA A 420 -3.40 2.38 -3.23
N MET A 421 -3.86 1.22 -3.68
CA MET A 421 -3.04 0.28 -4.47
C MET A 421 -2.61 0.89 -5.80
N GLY A 422 -3.53 1.33 -6.66
CA GLY A 422 -3.12 2.02 -7.89
C GLY A 422 -2.45 3.37 -7.63
N GLY A 423 -2.63 3.94 -6.41
CA GLY A 423 -2.10 5.24 -6.01
C GLY A 423 -0.64 5.24 -5.63
N TRP A 424 -0.09 4.11 -5.16
CA TRP A 424 1.30 4.04 -4.74
C TRP A 424 2.26 4.37 -5.89
N GLY A 425 1.97 3.86 -7.10
CA GLY A 425 2.80 4.12 -8.28
C GLY A 425 2.81 5.59 -8.71
N VAL A 426 1.71 6.31 -8.48
CA VAL A 426 1.60 7.76 -8.71
C VAL A 426 2.54 8.53 -7.78
N LEU A 427 2.55 8.17 -6.48
CA LEU A 427 3.44 8.81 -5.52
C LEU A 427 4.91 8.43 -5.75
N ASP A 428 5.20 7.15 -6.01
CA ASP A 428 6.55 6.69 -6.32
C ASP A 428 7.12 7.37 -7.58
N PHE A 429 6.29 7.57 -8.61
CA PHE A 429 6.66 8.33 -9.80
C PHE A 429 7.05 9.77 -9.45
N ALA A 430 6.24 10.44 -8.63
CA ALA A 430 6.52 11.80 -8.17
C ALA A 430 7.87 11.89 -7.45
N LEU A 431 8.11 10.93 -6.55
CA LEU A 431 9.30 10.86 -5.71
C LEU A 431 10.57 10.57 -6.52
N ASN A 432 10.51 9.73 -7.55
CA ASN A 432 11.71 9.19 -8.18
C ASN A 432 11.93 9.65 -9.63
N PHE A 433 10.87 9.94 -10.39
CA PHE A 433 10.94 10.01 -11.86
C PHE A 433 10.35 11.28 -12.49
N ALA A 434 9.45 11.97 -11.80
CA ALA A 434 8.71 13.09 -12.37
C ALA A 434 9.61 14.33 -12.54
N PRO A 435 9.79 14.87 -13.75
CA PRO A 435 10.53 16.13 -13.92
C PRO A 435 9.78 17.31 -13.27
N ARG A 436 8.45 17.24 -13.20
CA ARG A 436 7.58 18.21 -12.52
C ARG A 436 6.76 17.48 -11.46
N PRO A 437 7.27 17.31 -10.24
CA PRO A 437 6.72 16.35 -9.28
C PRO A 437 5.48 16.83 -8.52
N PHE A 438 5.22 18.13 -8.44
CA PHE A 438 4.30 18.70 -7.45
C PHE A 438 2.84 18.24 -7.61
N ASP A 439 2.29 18.23 -8.83
CA ASP A 439 0.93 17.72 -9.07
C ASP A 439 0.82 16.22 -8.79
N TRP A 440 1.87 15.47 -9.11
CA TRP A 440 1.96 14.03 -8.84
C TRP A 440 2.07 13.73 -7.34
N LEU A 441 2.81 14.54 -6.58
CA LEU A 441 2.88 14.46 -5.12
C LEU A 441 1.48 14.70 -4.53
N GLN A 442 0.80 15.75 -4.95
CA GLN A 442 -0.56 16.06 -4.49
C GLN A 442 -1.53 14.90 -4.75
N LEU A 443 -1.56 14.38 -5.99
CA LEU A 443 -2.48 13.31 -6.36
C LEU A 443 -2.14 11.97 -5.71
N GLY A 444 -0.86 11.57 -5.73
CA GLY A 444 -0.40 10.32 -5.12
C GLY A 444 -0.64 10.30 -3.62
N TYR A 445 -0.40 11.42 -2.93
CA TYR A 445 -0.68 11.50 -1.50
C TYR A 445 -2.19 11.54 -1.19
N ALA A 446 -3.01 12.15 -2.07
CA ALA A 446 -4.46 12.06 -1.95
C ALA A 446 -4.95 10.60 -2.09
N SER A 447 -4.34 9.80 -2.97
CA SER A 447 -4.63 8.37 -3.10
C SER A 447 -4.19 7.56 -1.89
N TYR A 448 -3.07 7.89 -1.26
CA TYR A 448 -2.66 7.28 0.01
C TYR A 448 -3.68 7.53 1.13
N LEU A 449 -4.24 8.74 1.21
CA LEU A 449 -5.20 9.12 2.26
C LEU A 449 -6.65 8.69 1.98
N SER A 450 -7.02 8.38 0.74
CA SER A 450 -8.43 8.32 0.31
C SER A 450 -9.27 7.29 1.07
N SER A 451 -8.90 6.01 1.01
CA SER A 451 -9.68 4.88 1.52
C SER A 451 -9.77 4.80 3.04
N TRP A 452 -8.99 5.60 3.78
CA TRP A 452 -9.10 5.72 5.22
C TRP A 452 -10.43 6.33 5.67
N CYS A 453 -11.14 7.04 4.78
CA CYS A 453 -12.49 7.52 5.07
C CYS A 453 -13.53 6.39 5.21
N LEU A 454 -13.21 5.17 4.77
CA LEU A 454 -14.13 4.02 4.85
C LEU A 454 -14.13 3.36 6.23
N MET A 455 -13.10 3.63 7.02
CA MET A 455 -12.94 3.08 8.35
C MET A 455 -13.89 3.78 9.34
N ASN A 456 -14.64 3.00 10.09
CA ASN A 456 -15.40 3.49 11.22
C ASN A 456 -14.50 3.51 12.47
N THR A 457 -14.21 4.71 12.95
CA THR A 457 -13.26 4.90 14.06
C THR A 457 -13.58 6.19 14.79
N GLY A 458 -13.32 6.23 16.09
CA GLY A 458 -13.41 7.47 16.85
C GLY A 458 -12.94 7.36 18.29
N ARG A 459 -13.54 8.17 19.14
CA ARG A 459 -13.35 8.21 20.60
C ARG A 459 -14.70 8.12 21.31
N PRO A 460 -14.77 7.87 22.64
CA PRO A 460 -16.03 7.80 23.37
C PRO A 460 -16.93 9.02 23.12
N GLU A 461 -16.35 10.22 23.08
CA GLU A 461 -17.06 11.48 22.84
C GLU A 461 -17.59 11.64 21.41
N THR A 462 -17.08 10.86 20.46
CA THR A 462 -17.60 10.77 19.08
C THR A 462 -18.41 9.50 18.85
N ASN A 463 -18.77 8.80 19.92
CA ASN A 463 -19.44 7.50 19.90
C ASN A 463 -18.67 6.46 19.05
N PHE A 464 -17.33 6.55 19.07
CA PHE A 464 -16.38 5.66 18.42
C PHE A 464 -16.60 5.42 16.90
N GLY A 465 -17.23 6.37 16.21
CA GLY A 465 -17.33 6.28 14.76
C GLY A 465 -18.38 7.19 14.15
N TYR A 466 -18.14 7.58 12.89
CA TYR A 466 -19.08 8.41 12.12
C TYR A 466 -20.13 7.57 11.38
N TRP A 467 -19.73 6.42 10.80
CA TRP A 467 -20.58 5.64 9.90
C TRP A 467 -21.51 4.69 10.63
N TYR A 468 -20.95 3.92 11.56
CA TYR A 468 -21.65 2.89 12.34
C TYR A 468 -21.27 3.05 13.82
N PRO A 469 -21.95 3.94 14.56
CA PRO A 469 -21.54 4.30 15.92
C PRO A 469 -21.57 3.13 16.91
N GLY A 470 -20.68 3.22 17.91
CA GLY A 470 -20.53 2.28 19.01
C GLY A 470 -19.10 1.72 19.11
N PRO A 471 -18.63 1.41 20.34
CA PRO A 471 -17.29 0.87 20.57
C PRO A 471 -17.04 -0.46 19.83
N GLU A 472 -18.09 -1.22 19.54
CA GLU A 472 -17.99 -2.52 18.85
C GLU A 472 -17.52 -2.37 17.41
N ASN A 473 -17.65 -1.18 16.83
CA ASN A 473 -17.28 -0.89 15.45
C ASN A 473 -16.02 -0.02 15.35
N ASP A 474 -15.33 0.27 16.47
CA ASP A 474 -14.11 1.09 16.49
C ASP A 474 -12.93 0.31 15.89
N GLY A 475 -12.70 0.48 14.59
CA GLY A 475 -11.73 -0.31 13.85
C GLY A 475 -12.33 -1.09 12.66
N ALA A 476 -13.65 -1.15 12.57
CA ALA A 476 -14.35 -1.76 11.45
C ALA A 476 -14.21 -0.90 10.19
N SER A 477 -14.35 -1.50 9.01
CA SER A 477 -14.22 -0.77 7.75
C SER A 477 -15.15 -1.32 6.68
N GLY A 478 -15.44 -0.49 5.68
CA GLY A 478 -16.07 -0.90 4.43
C GLY A 478 -15.05 -0.97 3.30
N TRP A 479 -15.30 -1.78 2.26
CA TRP A 479 -14.37 -1.88 1.13
C TRP A 479 -14.66 -0.96 -0.06
N GLN A 480 -15.86 -0.39 -0.12
CA GLN A 480 -16.28 0.53 -1.18
C GLN A 480 -17.28 1.57 -0.66
N PHE A 481 -17.27 2.76 -1.26
CA PHE A 481 -18.18 3.84 -0.93
C PHE A 481 -19.35 3.94 -1.91
N GLN A 482 -20.58 3.91 -1.39
CA GLN A 482 -21.78 4.23 -2.14
C GLN A 482 -21.96 5.75 -2.17
N SER A 483 -21.72 6.37 -3.32
CA SER A 483 -21.81 7.83 -3.47
C SER A 483 -23.23 8.36 -3.69
N ALA A 484 -24.09 7.58 -4.37
CA ALA A 484 -25.49 7.95 -4.56
C ALA A 484 -26.30 7.70 -3.28
N LYS A 485 -27.49 8.32 -3.16
CA LYS A 485 -28.38 8.20 -1.99
C LYS A 485 -28.60 6.74 -1.56
N ALA A 486 -28.76 5.84 -2.53
CA ALA A 486 -28.74 4.39 -2.34
C ALA A 486 -28.31 3.72 -3.65
N GLY A 487 -27.77 2.49 -3.58
CA GLY A 487 -27.32 1.73 -4.74
C GLY A 487 -27.08 0.26 -4.41
N GLY A 488 -26.87 -0.56 -5.44
CA GLY A 488 -26.55 -1.97 -5.28
C GLY A 488 -25.12 -2.18 -4.77
N ALA A 489 -24.93 -3.15 -3.87
CA ALA A 489 -23.60 -3.58 -3.43
C ALA A 489 -23.24 -4.92 -4.08
N TRP A 490 -22.04 -5.04 -4.67
CA TRP A 490 -21.56 -6.27 -5.31
C TRP A 490 -21.58 -7.46 -4.36
N MET A 491 -21.28 -7.22 -3.10
CA MET A 491 -21.24 -8.23 -2.06
C MET A 491 -22.61 -8.87 -1.74
N GLY A 492 -23.70 -8.23 -2.17
CA GLY A 492 -25.05 -8.79 -2.11
C GLY A 492 -25.52 -9.43 -3.41
N SER A 493 -24.63 -9.67 -4.38
CA SER A 493 -24.98 -10.29 -5.67
C SER A 493 -25.49 -11.73 -5.54
N SER A 494 -25.12 -12.41 -4.46
CA SER A 494 -25.62 -13.73 -4.04
C SER A 494 -27.00 -13.70 -3.40
N TYR A 495 -27.47 -12.53 -2.97
CA TYR A 495 -28.74 -12.39 -2.29
C TYR A 495 -29.90 -12.27 -3.30
N PRO A 496 -31.02 -12.99 -3.14
CA PRO A 496 -32.17 -12.87 -4.05
C PRO A 496 -32.67 -11.43 -4.15
N GLY A 497 -32.65 -10.87 -5.35
CA GLY A 497 -33.03 -9.47 -5.60
C GLY A 497 -31.94 -8.43 -5.32
N GLY A 498 -30.73 -8.86 -4.93
CA GLY A 498 -29.60 -8.00 -4.59
C GLY A 498 -29.76 -7.28 -3.25
N VAL A 499 -28.73 -6.53 -2.87
CA VAL A 499 -28.72 -5.72 -1.64
C VAL A 499 -28.55 -4.26 -2.00
N THR A 500 -29.49 -3.43 -1.52
CA THR A 500 -29.39 -1.97 -1.62
C THR A 500 -28.74 -1.42 -0.36
N VAL A 501 -27.68 -0.64 -0.53
CA VAL A 501 -26.97 0.06 0.55
C VAL A 501 -27.22 1.57 0.45
N PRO A 502 -27.33 2.28 1.59
CA PRO A 502 -27.42 3.74 1.59
C PRO A 502 -26.07 4.38 1.22
N ARG A 503 -26.07 5.71 1.03
CA ARG A 503 -24.82 6.48 0.92
C ARG A 503 -23.91 6.21 2.14
N GLY A 504 -22.64 5.93 1.88
CA GLY A 504 -21.67 5.56 2.93
C GLY A 504 -20.78 4.39 2.51
N PRO A 505 -19.82 3.97 3.35
CA PRO A 505 -19.09 2.73 3.15
C PRO A 505 -20.06 1.54 3.20
N TRP A 506 -19.78 0.51 2.43
CA TRP A 506 -20.46 -0.78 2.59
C TRP A 506 -20.22 -1.31 4.02
N ARG A 507 -21.19 -2.03 4.59
CA ARG A 507 -21.15 -2.43 6.00
C ARG A 507 -20.13 -3.53 6.34
N TYR A 508 -19.36 -3.98 5.36
CA TYR A 508 -18.40 -5.07 5.45
C TYR A 508 -17.07 -4.70 4.80
N ASP A 509 -16.00 -5.26 5.34
CA ASP A 509 -14.61 -4.89 5.10
C ASP A 509 -13.94 -5.60 3.93
N GLY A 510 -14.27 -6.86 3.66
CA GLY A 510 -13.74 -7.70 2.57
C GLY A 510 -12.36 -7.29 2.04
N GLU A 511 -12.29 -6.71 0.83
CA GLU A 511 -11.02 -6.44 0.14
C GLU A 511 -10.27 -5.18 0.64
N ILE A 512 -10.80 -4.44 1.61
CA ILE A 512 -10.21 -3.16 2.04
C ILE A 512 -8.77 -3.28 2.54
N ASP A 513 -8.43 -4.41 3.13
CA ASP A 513 -7.09 -4.64 3.69
C ASP A 513 -6.02 -4.77 2.61
N LEU A 514 -6.39 -5.06 1.35
CA LEU A 514 -5.48 -4.90 0.20
C LEU A 514 -5.13 -3.44 -0.01
N GLY A 515 -6.13 -2.57 0.05
CA GLY A 515 -5.98 -1.12 -0.03
C GLY A 515 -5.12 -0.58 1.11
N TYR A 516 -5.37 -1.04 2.34
CA TYR A 516 -4.54 -0.66 3.48
C TYR A 516 -3.12 -1.21 3.37
N GLY A 517 -2.91 -2.43 2.85
CA GLY A 517 -1.58 -2.94 2.50
C GLY A 517 -0.85 -2.04 1.49
N GLY A 518 -1.56 -1.58 0.45
CA GLY A 518 -1.07 -0.56 -0.49
C GLY A 518 -0.72 0.77 0.18
N ALA A 519 -1.55 1.23 1.11
CA ALA A 519 -1.31 2.44 1.87
C ALA A 519 -0.07 2.32 2.78
N LEU A 520 0.12 1.19 3.47
CA LEU A 520 1.31 0.95 4.30
C LEU A 520 2.60 0.96 3.46
N ARG A 521 2.56 0.38 2.26
CA ARG A 521 3.67 0.42 1.29
C ARG A 521 3.96 1.83 0.78
N THR A 522 2.98 2.74 0.83
CA THR A 522 3.10 4.13 0.35
C THR A 522 3.48 5.13 1.46
N ALA A 523 3.24 4.78 2.73
CA ALA A 523 3.39 5.69 3.85
C ALA A 523 4.81 6.30 3.95
N ALA A 524 4.86 7.63 3.85
CA ALA A 524 6.07 8.43 4.01
C ALA A 524 5.71 9.88 4.37
N THR A 525 6.53 10.53 5.18
CA THR A 525 6.48 12.00 5.33
C THR A 525 7.26 12.62 4.16
N VAL A 526 6.63 13.48 3.36
CA VAL A 526 7.25 14.08 2.17
C VAL A 526 7.27 15.60 2.26
N VAL A 527 8.46 16.18 2.35
CA VAL A 527 8.67 17.64 2.36
C VAL A 527 8.91 18.13 0.93
N THR A 528 8.20 19.19 0.56
CA THR A 528 8.36 19.85 -0.74
C THR A 528 8.22 21.37 -0.61
N ARG A 529 8.69 22.08 -1.65
CA ARG A 529 8.43 23.50 -1.85
C ARG A 529 7.54 23.64 -3.08
N ASP A 530 6.25 23.45 -2.86
CA ASP A 530 5.22 23.46 -3.89
C ASP A 530 5.08 24.88 -4.51
N PRO A 531 4.93 25.01 -5.84
CA PRO A 531 4.79 26.31 -6.49
C PRO A 531 3.58 27.13 -6.01
N VAL A 532 2.47 26.46 -5.65
CA VAL A 532 1.23 27.09 -5.20
C VAL A 532 1.21 27.20 -3.68
N PHE A 533 1.61 26.14 -2.97
CA PHE A 533 1.45 26.04 -1.51
C PHE A 533 2.69 26.42 -0.70
N GLY A 534 3.82 26.71 -1.35
CA GLY A 534 5.09 27.00 -0.68
C GLY A 534 5.65 25.76 0.03
N TRP A 535 6.37 25.95 1.14
CA TRP A 535 6.83 24.82 1.93
C TRP A 535 5.64 24.05 2.51
N PHE A 536 5.67 22.74 2.31
CA PHE A 536 4.62 21.83 2.76
C PHE A 536 5.21 20.45 3.11
N ALA A 537 4.58 19.76 4.06
CA ALA A 537 4.92 18.39 4.43
C ALA A 537 3.69 17.50 4.31
N TYR A 538 3.65 16.64 3.28
CA TYR A 538 2.64 15.59 3.20
C TYR A 538 2.87 14.57 4.30
N GLY A 539 1.81 14.23 5.05
CA GLY A 539 1.91 13.35 6.21
C GLY A 539 2.82 13.88 7.30
N GLY A 540 3.03 15.20 7.41
CA GLY A 540 3.84 15.78 8.48
C GLY A 540 3.24 17.09 8.98
N ALA A 541 3.34 17.33 10.29
CA ALA A 541 3.10 18.66 10.83
C ALA A 541 4.41 19.45 10.78
N MET A 542 4.43 20.54 10.02
CA MET A 542 5.64 21.32 9.75
C MET A 542 5.53 22.75 10.29
N VAL A 543 6.64 23.23 10.84
CA VAL A 543 6.83 24.64 11.22
C VAL A 543 8.09 25.17 10.53
N GLU A 544 7.98 26.36 9.93
CA GLU A 544 9.14 27.08 9.40
C GLU A 544 9.78 27.94 10.51
N ARG A 545 11.10 27.83 10.69
CA ARG A 545 11.89 28.66 11.62
C ARG A 545 13.09 29.27 10.91
N GLY A 546 12.90 30.46 10.33
CA GLY A 546 13.96 31.14 9.59
C GLY A 546 14.47 30.29 8.41
N GLY A 547 15.74 29.88 8.48
CA GLY A 547 16.40 29.03 7.48
C GLY A 547 16.10 27.53 7.62
N GLU A 548 15.37 27.12 8.66
CA GLU A 548 15.10 25.72 9.00
C GLU A 548 13.61 25.38 8.89
N LEU A 549 13.36 24.08 8.73
CA LEU A 549 12.06 23.43 8.81
C LEU A 549 12.11 22.42 9.94
N GLU A 550 11.10 22.43 10.79
CA GLU A 550 10.90 21.40 11.80
C GLU A 550 9.65 20.58 11.45
N ILE A 551 9.79 19.27 11.29
CA ILE A 551 8.75 18.37 10.81
C ILE A 551 8.50 17.28 11.84
N ASN A 552 7.26 17.11 12.27
CA ASN A 552 6.81 15.96 13.03
C ASN A 552 6.12 14.95 12.09
N PRO A 553 6.71 13.76 11.85
CA PRO A 553 6.14 12.73 10.98
C PRO A 553 4.78 12.23 11.47
N ARG A 554 3.78 12.23 10.58
CA ARG A 554 2.38 11.87 10.82
C ARG A 554 1.80 11.00 9.69
N ASP A 555 2.67 10.38 8.89
CA ASP A 555 2.34 9.46 7.78
C ASP A 555 1.84 8.08 8.24
N GLY A 556 1.59 7.91 9.54
CA GLY A 556 1.10 6.68 10.13
C GLY A 556 2.19 5.68 10.49
N LEU A 557 3.23 5.49 9.66
CA LEU A 557 4.30 4.52 9.94
C LEU A 557 5.57 5.15 10.50
N ARG A 558 5.84 6.41 10.18
CA ARG A 558 7.04 7.16 10.61
C ARG A 558 8.34 6.42 10.27
N ARG A 559 8.37 5.71 9.15
CA ARG A 559 9.57 4.96 8.70
C ARG A 559 10.33 5.63 7.57
N ARG A 560 9.62 6.43 6.77
CA ARG A 560 10.17 7.05 5.56
C ARG A 560 10.04 8.57 5.61
N PHE A 561 11.14 9.24 5.29
CA PHE A 561 11.19 10.68 5.15
C PHE A 561 11.81 11.02 3.80
N HIS A 562 11.10 11.83 3.01
CA HIS A 562 11.52 12.20 1.67
C HIS A 562 11.49 13.71 1.50
N VAL A 563 12.43 14.23 0.72
CA VAL A 563 12.47 15.64 0.32
C VAL A 563 12.51 15.70 -1.19
N VAL A 564 11.60 16.48 -1.77
CA VAL A 564 11.51 16.75 -3.21
C VAL A 564 11.35 18.25 -3.40
N ILE A 565 12.43 18.93 -3.80
CA ILE A 565 12.46 20.39 -3.91
C ILE A 565 13.14 20.85 -5.22
N PRO A 566 12.82 22.04 -5.75
CA PRO A 566 13.60 22.63 -6.82
C PRO A 566 15.08 22.73 -6.45
N ASP A 567 15.96 22.43 -7.39
CA ASP A 567 17.38 22.66 -7.23
C ASP A 567 17.71 24.12 -7.51
N ALA A 568 17.86 24.92 -6.45
CA ALA A 568 18.19 26.33 -6.58
C ALA A 568 19.59 26.59 -7.17
N ALA A 569 20.46 25.56 -7.28
CA ALA A 569 21.77 25.70 -7.91
C ALA A 569 21.73 25.50 -9.43
N LEU A 570 20.62 24.97 -9.97
CA LEU A 570 20.45 24.71 -11.39
C LEU A 570 19.35 25.61 -11.98
N PRO A 571 19.42 25.94 -13.28
CA PRO A 571 18.63 27.02 -13.85
C PRO A 571 17.20 26.62 -14.25
N PHE A 572 16.87 25.32 -14.32
CA PHE A 572 15.60 24.87 -14.89
C PHE A 572 14.60 24.39 -13.83
N PRO A 573 13.29 24.64 -13.99
CA PRO A 573 12.26 24.17 -13.08
C PRO A 573 12.19 22.64 -12.89
N GLU A 574 12.65 21.88 -13.89
CA GLU A 574 12.77 20.42 -13.88
C GLU A 574 14.01 19.90 -13.13
N ASP A 575 14.91 20.79 -12.72
CA ASP A 575 16.02 20.44 -11.85
C ASP A 575 15.49 20.27 -10.43
N ILE A 576 15.39 19.02 -9.99
CA ILE A 576 14.78 18.64 -8.71
C ILE A 576 15.79 17.90 -7.84
N ARG A 577 16.03 18.41 -6.62
CA ARG A 577 16.77 17.68 -5.59
C ARG A 577 15.86 16.71 -4.87
N ARG A 578 16.34 15.47 -4.75
CA ARG A 578 15.65 14.36 -4.10
C ARG A 578 16.52 13.80 -2.99
N LEU A 579 15.92 13.60 -1.83
CA LEU A 579 16.52 12.87 -0.73
C LEU A 579 15.49 11.89 -0.17
N LYS A 580 15.91 10.66 0.11
CA LYS A 580 15.06 9.63 0.71
C LYS A 580 15.80 8.99 1.88
N LEU A 581 15.11 8.84 3.00
CA LEU A 581 15.55 8.12 4.18
C LEU A 581 14.51 7.06 4.53
N GLU A 582 14.96 5.85 4.85
CA GLU A 582 14.11 4.76 5.34
C GLU A 582 14.79 3.99 6.48
N LEU A 583 14.08 3.86 7.60
CA LEU A 583 14.50 3.05 8.74
C LEU A 583 13.98 1.60 8.60
N GLY A 584 14.86 0.64 8.87
CA GLY A 584 14.63 -0.78 8.64
C GLY A 584 13.76 -1.47 9.69
N ARG A 585 14.12 -1.35 10.96
CA ARG A 585 13.39 -1.94 12.09
C ARG A 585 12.56 -0.91 12.85
N ASP A 586 13.06 0.32 12.92
CA ASP A 586 12.51 1.39 13.76
C ASP A 586 11.84 2.49 12.94
N GLY A 587 11.45 3.58 13.61
CA GLY A 587 10.97 4.79 12.94
C GLY A 587 11.45 6.08 13.61
N PHE A 588 11.10 7.21 13.00
CA PHE A 588 11.36 8.54 13.56
C PHE A 588 10.53 8.73 14.84
N ALA A 589 11.11 9.27 15.91
CA ALA A 589 10.44 9.51 17.19
C ALA A 589 9.06 10.20 17.05
N ALA A 590 8.03 9.61 17.67
CA ALA A 590 6.64 10.07 17.59
C ALA A 590 6.47 11.53 18.08
N GLU A 591 7.11 11.87 19.20
CA GLU A 591 7.14 13.23 19.76
C GLU A 591 8.34 14.06 19.27
N GLY A 592 9.18 13.48 18.41
CA GLY A 592 10.37 14.12 17.86
C GLY A 592 10.08 15.03 16.69
N ARG A 593 11.06 15.88 16.36
CA ARG A 593 11.09 16.64 15.12
C ARG A 593 12.28 16.20 14.27
N ILE A 594 12.04 16.03 12.98
CA ILE A 594 13.07 16.07 11.95
C ILE A 594 13.35 17.55 11.69
N VAL A 595 14.58 17.99 11.94
CA VAL A 595 15.01 19.36 11.68
C VAL A 595 15.87 19.34 10.43
N MET A 596 15.52 20.13 9.43
CA MET A 596 16.33 20.29 8.22
C MET A 596 16.50 21.76 7.88
N ASP A 597 17.67 22.13 7.36
CA ASP A 597 17.79 23.44 6.72
C ASP A 597 17.15 23.43 5.32
N LYS A 598 16.68 24.60 4.87
CA LYS A 598 16.03 24.76 3.56
C LYS A 598 16.97 24.54 2.38
N SER A 599 18.29 24.58 2.62
CA SER A 599 19.32 24.24 1.63
C SER A 599 19.59 22.73 1.53
N LEU A 600 18.99 21.93 2.41
CA LEU A 600 19.21 20.49 2.54
C LEU A 600 20.67 20.14 2.87
N ASP A 601 21.35 20.98 3.62
CA ASP A 601 22.76 20.79 3.99
C ASP A 601 22.91 20.02 5.29
N LYS A 602 21.94 20.14 6.19
CA LYS A 602 21.85 19.41 7.43
C LYS A 602 20.44 18.89 7.62
N ILE A 603 20.35 17.63 8.01
CA ILE A 603 19.12 17.00 8.50
C ILE A 603 19.45 16.31 9.82
N ALA A 604 18.63 16.52 10.84
CA ALA A 604 18.79 15.91 12.16
C ALA A 604 17.47 15.31 12.62
N PHE A 605 17.52 14.11 13.22
CA PHE A 605 16.34 13.42 13.73
C PHE A 605 16.70 12.47 14.86
N THR A 606 15.68 11.94 15.54
CA THR A 606 15.81 10.90 16.56
C THR A 606 15.11 9.64 16.08
N VAL A 607 15.81 8.50 16.17
CA VAL A 607 15.26 7.16 15.97
C VAL A 607 14.54 6.74 17.24
N GLU A 608 13.29 6.31 17.13
CA GLU A 608 12.51 5.68 18.19
C GLU A 608 12.91 4.23 18.36
N ASN A 609 13.25 3.79 19.57
CA ASN A 609 13.35 2.37 19.85
C ASN A 609 11.95 1.80 20.13
N ARG A 610 11.40 1.01 19.20
CA ARG A 610 10.01 0.51 19.30
C ARG A 610 9.86 -0.74 20.16
N THR A 611 10.96 -1.43 20.43
CA THR A 611 10.97 -2.70 21.16
C THR A 611 11.71 -2.62 22.50
N VAL A 612 12.31 -1.47 22.81
CA VAL A 612 13.00 -1.13 24.07
C VAL A 612 14.25 -1.99 24.35
N ASP A 613 14.60 -2.91 23.46
CA ASP A 613 15.82 -3.71 23.49
C ASP A 613 16.99 -3.02 22.79
N VAL A 614 18.22 -3.44 23.08
CA VAL A 614 19.42 -2.96 22.37
C VAL A 614 19.60 -3.78 21.10
N HIS A 615 19.70 -3.11 19.96
CA HIS A 615 19.79 -3.78 18.66
C HIS A 615 20.44 -2.90 17.59
N HIS A 616 20.57 -3.43 16.39
CA HIS A 616 20.95 -2.67 15.20
C HIS A 616 19.75 -2.43 14.30
N THR A 617 19.68 -1.26 13.70
CA THR A 617 18.68 -0.91 12.68
C THR A 617 19.38 -0.37 11.45
N THR A 618 18.83 -0.65 10.27
CA THR A 618 19.40 -0.16 9.02
C THR A 618 18.80 1.21 8.67
N LEU A 619 19.63 2.17 8.28
CA LEU A 619 19.20 3.37 7.59
C LEU A 619 19.53 3.23 6.10
N ARG A 620 18.50 3.22 5.25
CA ARG A 620 18.64 3.24 3.78
C ARG A 620 18.51 4.68 3.28
N LEU A 621 19.38 5.09 2.36
CA LEU A 621 19.45 6.46 1.88
C LEU A 621 19.53 6.55 0.35
N SER A 622 18.83 7.53 -0.20
CA SER A 622 19.08 8.09 -1.53
C SER A 622 19.40 9.57 -1.36
N LEU A 623 20.59 9.96 -1.81
CA LEU A 623 21.13 11.30 -1.61
C LEU A 623 20.99 12.12 -2.90
N PRO A 624 20.83 13.45 -2.81
CA PRO A 624 20.79 14.32 -3.99
C PRO A 624 21.99 14.07 -4.91
N ALA A 625 21.75 14.05 -6.21
CA ALA A 625 22.82 13.86 -7.20
C ALA A 625 23.94 14.90 -7.01
N HIS A 626 25.18 14.49 -7.25
CA HIS A 626 26.37 15.36 -7.16
C HIS A 626 26.59 16.04 -5.80
N THR A 627 26.12 15.43 -4.71
CA THR A 627 26.38 15.90 -3.35
C THR A 627 27.02 14.81 -2.51
N ALA A 628 27.80 15.21 -1.50
CA ALA A 628 28.40 14.29 -0.54
C ALA A 628 27.87 14.60 0.86
N TYR A 629 27.51 13.57 1.60
CA TYR A 629 27.05 13.68 2.99
C TYR A 629 27.89 12.78 3.90
N GLU A 630 28.08 13.24 5.13
CA GLU A 630 28.54 12.45 6.25
C GLU A 630 27.34 12.13 7.15
N LEU A 631 27.24 10.88 7.57
CA LEU A 631 26.25 10.41 8.53
C LEU A 631 26.89 10.35 9.91
N ILE A 632 26.23 10.93 10.90
CA ILE A 632 26.71 11.04 12.28
C ILE A 632 25.63 10.46 13.20
N GLN A 633 26.01 9.51 14.04
CA GLN A 633 25.19 8.97 15.12
C GLN A 633 25.77 9.39 16.47
N ASP A 634 24.94 10.06 17.29
CA ASP A 634 25.30 10.48 18.65
C ASP A 634 26.68 11.20 18.72
N GLY A 635 26.96 12.03 17.71
CA GLY A 635 28.20 12.79 17.57
C GLY A 635 29.38 12.04 16.95
N ARG A 636 29.20 10.80 16.49
CA ARG A 636 30.25 9.98 15.85
C ARG A 636 29.91 9.65 14.40
N PRO A 637 30.85 9.75 13.45
CA PRO A 637 30.62 9.32 12.07
C PRO A 637 30.26 7.84 11.97
N VAL A 638 29.30 7.51 11.11
CA VAL A 638 28.88 6.15 10.77
C VAL A 638 29.11 5.91 9.27
N PRO A 639 29.76 4.80 8.89
CA PRO A 639 30.01 4.52 7.48
C PRO A 639 28.71 4.25 6.72
N MET A 640 28.61 4.83 5.52
CA MET A 640 27.60 4.48 4.54
C MET A 640 28.21 3.55 3.48
N VAL A 641 27.53 2.45 3.17
CA VAL A 641 27.94 1.47 2.16
C VAL A 641 27.00 1.52 0.96
N MET A 642 27.57 1.39 -0.25
CA MET A 642 26.76 1.24 -1.46
C MET A 642 26.16 -0.16 -1.53
N THR A 643 24.88 -0.25 -1.89
CA THR A 643 24.12 -1.51 -1.91
C THR A 643 23.85 -2.04 -3.31
N GLY A 644 24.01 -1.21 -4.35
CA GLY A 644 23.59 -1.53 -5.71
C GLY A 644 22.07 -1.43 -5.94
N ASP A 645 21.31 -1.11 -4.89
CA ASP A 645 19.89 -0.78 -4.98
C ASP A 645 19.73 0.59 -5.66
N TRP A 646 18.87 0.66 -6.66
CA TRP A 646 18.64 1.91 -7.37
C TRP A 646 17.84 2.94 -6.55
N ASP A 647 16.88 2.47 -5.75
CA ASP A 647 15.95 3.32 -5.01
C ASP A 647 16.56 3.85 -3.72
N TYR A 648 17.40 3.04 -3.06
CA TYR A 648 18.22 3.41 -1.91
C TYR A 648 19.67 2.95 -2.07
N PRO A 649 20.50 3.67 -2.85
CA PRO A 649 21.87 3.27 -3.17
C PRO A 649 22.80 3.13 -1.97
N TRP A 650 22.47 3.76 -0.83
CA TRP A 650 23.28 3.77 0.37
C TRP A 650 22.58 3.09 1.54
N ARG A 651 23.36 2.45 2.40
CA ARG A 651 22.91 1.87 3.67
C ARG A 651 23.92 2.19 4.77
N ALA A 652 23.42 2.38 5.99
CA ALA A 652 24.23 2.41 7.21
C ALA A 652 23.60 1.51 8.27
N GLU A 653 24.43 0.92 9.12
CA GLU A 653 24.01 0.26 10.35
C GLU A 653 24.05 1.26 11.50
N LEU A 654 22.94 1.36 12.24
CA LEU A 654 22.81 2.24 13.40
C LEU A 654 22.65 1.39 14.65
N GLU A 655 23.36 1.75 15.72
CA GLU A 655 23.18 1.13 17.04
C GLU A 655 22.02 1.79 17.78
N VAL A 656 21.00 1.06 18.19
CA VAL A 656 19.83 1.64 18.87
C VAL A 656 19.83 1.22 20.33
N GLY A 657 20.03 2.19 21.21
CA GLY A 657 19.89 2.01 22.65
C GLY A 657 18.44 2.14 23.12
N ALA A 658 18.18 1.89 24.41
CA ALA A 658 16.83 1.96 25.00
C ALA A 658 16.15 3.34 24.85
N LYS A 659 16.93 4.42 24.68
CA LYS A 659 16.42 5.79 24.47
C LYS A 659 16.37 6.20 22.99
N GLY A 660 16.59 5.28 22.08
CA GLY A 660 16.78 5.59 20.66
C GLY A 660 18.20 6.06 20.35
N ALA A 661 18.37 6.72 19.20
CA ALA A 661 19.63 7.29 18.74
C ALA A 661 19.40 8.64 18.04
N LYS A 662 20.36 9.57 18.17
CA LYS A 662 20.32 10.84 17.43
C LYS A 662 21.14 10.73 16.16
N ILE A 663 20.54 11.12 15.05
CA ILE A 663 21.14 11.03 13.73
C ILE A 663 21.24 12.41 13.12
N GLU A 664 22.39 12.72 12.54
CA GLU A 664 22.63 13.90 11.71
C GLU A 664 23.19 13.47 10.36
N LEU A 665 22.69 14.06 9.29
CA LEU A 665 23.20 13.93 7.94
C LEU A 665 23.67 15.31 7.49
N VAL A 666 24.98 15.46 7.26
CA VAL A 666 25.63 16.75 7.02
C VAL A 666 26.34 16.74 5.67
N ARG A 667 26.07 17.74 4.83
CA ARG A 667 26.68 17.89 3.51
C ARG A 667 28.15 18.34 3.66
N THR A 668 29.06 17.65 2.96
CA THR A 668 30.51 17.85 3.09
C THR A 668 31.18 18.48 1.87
N ASP A 669 30.52 18.50 0.71
CA ASP A 669 31.06 19.00 -0.56
C ASP A 669 30.90 20.52 -0.78
N ARG A 670 30.57 21.30 0.26
CA ARG A 670 30.56 22.77 0.15
C ARG A 670 31.98 23.27 -0.11
N ARG A 671 32.28 23.63 -1.37
CA ARG A 671 33.33 24.61 -1.67
C ARG A 671 33.02 25.86 -0.87
N VAL A 672 33.89 26.20 0.08
CA VAL A 672 33.95 27.54 0.65
C VAL A 672 34.28 28.48 -0.51
N ILE A 673 33.26 29.05 -1.15
CA ILE A 673 33.47 30.27 -1.91
C ILE A 673 33.63 31.35 -0.84
N GLU A 674 34.85 31.49 -0.35
CA GLU A 674 35.26 32.72 0.30
C GLU A 674 34.89 33.85 -0.66
N LYS A 675 33.91 34.67 -0.26
CA LYS A 675 33.74 35.98 -0.85
C LYS A 675 35.07 36.70 -0.66
N LYS A 676 35.94 36.66 -1.66
CA LYS A 676 36.95 37.70 -1.84
C LYS A 676 36.17 38.99 -2.04
N ASN A 677 35.96 39.71 -0.94
CA ASN A 677 35.73 41.14 -0.96
C ASN A 677 36.97 41.74 -1.62
N ASN A 678 36.94 41.92 -2.94
CA ASN A 678 37.82 42.86 -3.58
C ASN A 678 37.21 44.26 -3.38
N HIS A 679 38.01 45.09 -2.72
CA HIS A 679 37.78 46.49 -2.40
C HIS A 679 37.36 47.35 -3.59
#